data_AF-A0A7K6DCQ6-F1
#
_entry.id   AF-A0A7K6DCQ6-F1
#
_cell.length_a   1.000
_cell.length_b   1.000
_cell.length_c   1.000
_cell.angle_alpha   90.00
_cell.angle_beta   90.00
_cell.angle_gamma   90.00
#
_symmetry.space_group_name_H-M   'P 1'
#
loop_
_entity.id
_entity.type
_entity.pdbx_description
1 polymer ?
#
loop_
_entity_poly.entity_id
_entity_poly.type
_entity_poly.pdbx_seq_one_letter_code
_entity_poly.pdbx_strand_id
1 'polypeptide(L)'
;YLVGVGRADCTGPVAQVPLMGYANPDQVGGGLLSRLYSRAFIVADPETSKRVVFVSADIGMVSQRVRLEVLKQLQSKYGDLYGQDNVILSGTHTHSGPGGYFQYTLFWITSKGLIRPALNSIVNGIVKSIDIAHENMRKGRLFINRGTVENSQINRSPFSYLANPESERSRYSSNTDKEMVVLKMEDEDGHELGLISWFAVHPVSMNNSNHLVNSDNVGYASYLFEQEKNKGMLPGEGSFVAAFASSNLGDVSPNTRGPFCANTGESCDNPQSICPVGGAAMCMAKGPGNDMFESTRIIGQNIYLKAKELYEKATEELTGPLSSAHQWVNMSDVSVELNATHTVKTCKPALGHSFAAGTIDGVGAFNFTQGTVEGDPFWDQIRDQLLGEPSNETKACHKPKPILFSTGEMTWPHPWHPDIVDVQIAAIGSLAILAVPGEFTTMSGRRLREAVQSEFDSHGTPGMNVVIAGLCNVYTHYITTYEEYQVQRYEAASTIYGPHTLSAYIQLYRGLAKAIALNATQNLPRGPEPPLFNVTNLTLLPSLGAENAPANKNFGDVLEEVRQKYQEREVVGVTFVGANPRNSAENATEHNFLTVERYSNISSSWRAVLNDASWDTRFYWTKGSRGQSNVSIEWHIPAGTEPGVYRLRYFGHYKKRVFLRLITVPFEGSSSAFQIAAP
;
A
#
# COMPACT_ATOMS: atom_id res chain seq x y z
N TYR A 1 -29.10 -2.43 -0.07
CA TYR A 1 -28.27 -3.04 1.00
C TYR A 1 -28.29 -2.17 2.25
N LEU A 2 -27.72 -2.63 3.36
CA LEU A 2 -27.16 -1.73 4.37
C LEU A 2 -25.69 -1.44 4.00
N VAL A 3 -25.31 -0.18 4.01
CA VAL A 3 -23.98 0.30 3.61
C VAL A 3 -23.40 1.14 4.73
N GLY A 4 -22.18 0.82 5.15
CA GLY A 4 -21.41 1.55 6.13
C GLY A 4 -20.03 1.90 5.58
N VAL A 5 -19.57 3.11 5.87
CA VAL A 5 -18.23 3.60 5.47
C VAL A 5 -17.51 4.17 6.68
N GLY A 6 -16.20 3.98 6.74
CA GLY A 6 -15.39 4.49 7.84
C GLY A 6 -13.95 4.72 7.45
N ARG A 7 -13.36 5.78 8.00
CA ARG A 7 -11.93 6.11 7.82
C ARG A 7 -11.30 6.31 9.19
N ALA A 8 -10.10 5.78 9.37
CA ALA A 8 -9.31 6.01 10.58
C ALA A 8 -7.83 6.13 10.25
N ASP A 9 -7.10 6.94 11.01
CA ASP A 9 -5.64 7.03 10.91
C ASP A 9 -5.00 5.68 11.24
N CYS A 10 -4.08 5.23 10.38
CA CYS A 10 -3.25 4.05 10.58
C CYS A 10 -1.76 4.36 10.44
N THR A 11 -1.38 5.63 10.57
CA THR A 11 0.00 6.11 10.46
C THR A 11 0.86 5.58 11.61
N GLY A 12 1.91 4.83 11.27
CA GLY A 12 2.93 4.42 12.23
C GLY A 12 3.93 5.53 12.57
N PRO A 13 5.05 5.20 13.24
CA PRO A 13 6.06 6.20 13.57
C PRO A 13 6.76 6.76 12.33
N VAL A 14 6.89 8.08 12.27
CA VAL A 14 7.36 8.82 11.08
C VAL A 14 8.85 9.15 11.08
N ALA A 15 9.59 8.73 12.11
CA ALA A 15 11.00 9.04 12.28
C ALA A 15 11.83 7.82 12.70
N GLN A 16 13.02 7.68 12.14
CA GLN A 16 13.99 6.62 12.41
C GLN A 16 13.48 5.19 12.19
N VAL A 17 12.41 5.02 11.43
CA VAL A 17 11.84 3.74 11.03
C VAL A 17 12.07 3.54 9.54
N PRO A 18 12.60 2.40 9.07
CA PRO A 18 12.70 2.12 7.64
C PRO A 18 11.34 2.23 6.96
N LEU A 19 11.29 2.86 5.79
CA LEU A 19 10.08 2.84 4.97
C LEU A 19 9.98 1.49 4.24
N MET A 20 8.75 0.99 4.09
CA MET A 20 8.47 -0.31 3.49
C MET A 20 8.23 -0.17 2.00
N GLY A 21 8.86 -1.03 1.20
CA GLY A 21 8.69 -1.07 -0.26
C GLY A 21 10.01 -1.31 -0.96
N TYR A 22 10.84 -0.27 -1.06
CA TYR A 22 12.09 -0.28 -1.84
C TYR A 22 13.22 -1.15 -1.29
N ALA A 23 13.10 -1.67 -0.06
CA ALA A 23 14.15 -2.45 0.60
C ALA A 23 15.52 -1.71 0.68
N ASN A 24 15.51 -0.37 0.65
CA ASN A 24 16.71 0.45 0.72
C ASN A 24 17.08 0.73 2.20
N PRO A 25 18.27 0.31 2.69
CA PRO A 25 18.67 0.51 4.07
C PRO A 25 18.80 1.98 4.50
N ASP A 26 19.03 2.87 3.54
CA ASP A 26 19.15 4.32 3.77
C ASP A 26 17.79 5.03 3.80
N GLN A 27 16.73 4.38 3.28
CA GLN A 27 15.39 4.96 3.27
C GLN A 27 14.71 4.84 4.64
N VAL A 28 15.08 5.75 5.52
CA VAL A 28 14.59 5.82 6.90
C VAL A 28 13.71 7.05 7.05
N GLY A 29 12.53 6.88 7.66
CA GLY A 29 11.60 7.96 7.94
C GLY A 29 12.27 9.12 8.68
N GLY A 30 12.04 10.33 8.19
CA GLY A 30 12.54 11.58 8.71
C GLY A 30 11.46 12.65 8.78
N GLY A 31 10.18 12.26 8.75
CA GLY A 31 9.09 13.21 8.69
C GLY A 31 7.80 12.65 8.07
N LEU A 32 6.86 13.56 7.81
CA LEU A 32 5.52 13.28 7.31
C LEU A 32 5.17 14.30 6.22
N LEU A 33 4.63 13.83 5.10
CA LEU A 33 4.03 14.63 4.04
C LEU A 33 2.50 14.49 4.05
N SER A 34 1.99 13.28 4.30
CA SER A 34 0.56 13.05 4.50
C SER A 34 0.32 11.82 5.36
N ARG A 35 -0.81 11.82 6.06
CA ARG A 35 -1.26 10.68 6.87
C ARG A 35 -1.63 9.49 6.00
N LEU A 36 -1.53 8.31 6.63
CA LEU A 36 -1.95 7.03 6.11
C LEU A 36 -3.28 6.65 6.75
N TYR A 37 -4.28 6.31 5.96
CA TYR A 37 -5.60 5.94 6.46
C TYR A 37 -5.97 4.50 6.13
N SER A 38 -6.70 3.88 7.05
CA SER A 38 -7.52 2.71 6.75
C SER A 38 -8.93 3.16 6.41
N ARG A 39 -9.46 2.69 5.28
CA ARG A 39 -10.80 2.98 4.77
C ARG A 39 -11.59 1.67 4.65
N ALA A 40 -12.63 1.53 5.45
CA ALA A 40 -13.48 0.34 5.52
C ALA A 40 -14.86 0.60 4.90
N PHE A 41 -15.35 -0.42 4.21
CA PHE A 41 -16.65 -0.44 3.55
C PHE A 41 -17.36 -1.72 3.94
N ILE A 42 -18.54 -1.59 4.54
CA ILE A 42 -19.37 -2.71 4.97
C ILE A 42 -20.62 -2.71 4.12
N VAL A 43 -20.88 -3.83 3.46
CA VAL A 43 -22.16 -4.09 2.79
C VAL A 43 -22.82 -5.25 3.51
N ALA A 44 -24.06 -5.04 3.96
CA ALA A 44 -24.84 -6.05 4.65
C ALA A 44 -26.19 -6.27 3.97
N ASP A 45 -26.60 -7.53 3.98
CA ASP A 45 -27.88 -7.98 3.48
C ASP A 45 -28.92 -7.77 4.59
N PRO A 46 -29.95 -6.93 4.38
CA PRO A 46 -30.96 -6.66 5.40
C PRO A 46 -31.81 -7.90 5.75
N GLU A 47 -31.92 -8.89 4.87
CA GLU A 47 -32.75 -10.08 5.07
C GLU A 47 -31.95 -11.21 5.73
N THR A 48 -30.75 -11.49 5.23
CA THR A 48 -29.92 -12.60 5.71
C THR A 48 -28.96 -12.23 6.83
N SER A 49 -28.79 -10.93 7.11
CA SER A 49 -27.75 -10.38 8.01
C SER A 49 -26.31 -10.72 7.62
N LYS A 50 -26.08 -11.34 6.45
CA LYS A 50 -24.74 -11.56 5.90
C LYS A 50 -24.06 -10.22 5.66
N ARG A 51 -22.77 -10.15 5.95
CA ARG A 51 -21.95 -8.94 5.77
C ARG A 51 -20.70 -9.26 4.99
N VAL A 52 -20.23 -8.32 4.20
CA VAL A 52 -18.90 -8.28 3.61
C VAL A 52 -18.22 -7.01 4.07
N VAL A 53 -16.95 -7.11 4.46
CA VAL A 53 -16.09 -5.98 4.80
C VAL A 53 -14.93 -5.94 3.81
N PHE A 54 -14.79 -4.81 3.12
CA PHE A 54 -13.60 -4.50 2.33
C PHE A 54 -12.85 -3.34 2.98
N VAL A 55 -11.56 -3.53 3.22
CA VAL A 55 -10.68 -2.47 3.74
C VAL A 55 -9.58 -2.19 2.74
N SER A 56 -9.39 -0.91 2.41
CA SER A 56 -8.21 -0.41 1.72
C SER A 56 -7.39 0.43 2.70
N ALA A 57 -6.16 0.01 2.99
CA ALA A 57 -5.26 0.69 3.92
C ALA A 57 -4.05 1.27 3.20
N ASP A 58 -3.68 2.50 3.54
CA ASP A 58 -2.51 3.22 3.03
C ASP A 58 -1.20 2.63 3.59
N ILE A 59 -0.91 1.38 3.23
CA ILE A 59 0.27 0.62 3.63
C ILE A 59 0.88 -0.08 2.41
N GLY A 60 2.16 -0.45 2.53
CA GLY A 60 2.86 -1.19 1.47
C GLY A 60 2.19 -2.52 1.14
N MET A 61 1.89 -3.35 2.14
CA MET A 61 1.20 -4.62 1.94
C MET A 61 0.46 -5.02 3.22
N VAL A 62 -0.60 -5.83 3.12
CA VAL A 62 -1.14 -6.50 4.31
C VAL A 62 -0.27 -7.71 4.65
N SER A 63 0.22 -7.78 5.88
CA SER A 63 0.96 -8.94 6.37
C SER A 63 0.01 -9.95 7.04
N GLN A 64 0.38 -11.24 7.02
CA GLN A 64 -0.39 -12.28 7.73
C GLN A 64 -0.54 -11.96 9.22
N ARG A 65 0.47 -11.30 9.81
CA ARG A 65 0.41 -10.85 11.21
C ARG A 65 -0.67 -9.78 11.42
N VAL A 66 -0.72 -8.77 10.56
CA VAL A 66 -1.74 -7.72 10.62
C VAL A 66 -3.14 -8.34 10.49
N ARG A 67 -3.35 -9.22 9.50
CA ARG A 67 -4.65 -9.89 9.30
C ARG A 67 -5.09 -10.68 10.53
N LEU A 68 -4.21 -11.53 11.07
CA LEU A 68 -4.55 -12.36 12.23
C LEU A 68 -4.83 -11.52 13.49
N GLU A 69 -4.07 -10.45 13.71
CA GLU A 69 -4.31 -9.56 14.86
C GLU A 69 -5.61 -8.74 14.70
N VAL A 70 -5.93 -8.26 13.49
CA VAL A 70 -7.21 -7.59 13.21
C VAL A 70 -8.38 -8.56 13.43
N LEU A 71 -8.35 -9.75 12.82
CA LEU A 71 -9.42 -10.73 12.97
C LEU A 71 -9.62 -11.15 14.43
N LYS A 72 -8.53 -11.28 15.21
CA LYS A 72 -8.61 -11.55 16.64
C LYS A 72 -9.32 -10.42 17.40
N GLN A 73 -9.01 -9.16 17.11
CA GLN A 73 -9.67 -8.02 17.76
C GLN A 73 -11.14 -7.90 17.34
N LEU A 74 -11.45 -8.09 16.05
CA LEU A 74 -12.83 -8.12 15.56
C LEU A 74 -13.63 -9.24 16.20
N GLN A 75 -13.08 -10.45 16.31
CA GLN A 75 -13.74 -11.56 17.00
C GLN A 75 -14.00 -11.25 18.47
N SER A 76 -13.03 -10.63 19.15
CA SER A 76 -13.19 -10.22 20.56
C SER A 76 -14.29 -9.16 20.75
N LYS A 77 -14.53 -8.31 19.75
CA LYS A 77 -15.50 -7.20 19.83
C LYS A 77 -16.88 -7.55 19.29
N TYR A 78 -16.94 -8.32 18.21
CA TYR A 78 -18.15 -8.59 17.43
C TYR A 78 -18.52 -10.08 17.35
N GLY A 79 -17.80 -10.97 18.04
CA GLY A 79 -18.02 -12.41 17.94
C GLY A 79 -17.76 -12.91 16.52
N ASP A 80 -18.61 -13.80 16.02
CA ASP A 80 -18.44 -14.41 14.69
C ASP A 80 -18.95 -13.55 13.53
N LEU A 81 -19.30 -12.29 13.77
CA LEU A 81 -19.88 -11.40 12.76
C LEU A 81 -18.88 -11.05 11.63
N TYR A 82 -17.60 -10.92 12.01
CA TYR A 82 -16.51 -10.54 11.11
C TYR A 82 -15.39 -11.58 11.24
N GLY A 83 -15.31 -12.46 10.25
CA GLY A 83 -14.40 -13.60 10.20
C GLY A 83 -13.47 -13.59 8.99
N GLN A 84 -12.70 -14.67 8.87
CA GLN A 84 -11.76 -14.87 7.76
C GLN A 84 -12.44 -14.89 6.38
N ASP A 85 -13.70 -15.32 6.33
CA ASP A 85 -14.48 -15.52 5.12
C ASP A 85 -15.05 -14.23 4.55
N ASN A 86 -15.39 -13.25 5.39
CA ASN A 86 -16.10 -12.05 4.96
C ASN A 86 -15.34 -10.72 5.19
N VAL A 87 -14.12 -10.76 5.73
CA VAL A 87 -13.24 -9.59 5.85
C VAL A 87 -12.07 -9.69 4.87
N ILE A 88 -12.00 -8.74 3.94
CA ILE A 88 -10.87 -8.53 3.02
C ILE A 88 -10.08 -7.31 3.50
N LEU A 89 -8.78 -7.48 3.70
CA LEU A 89 -7.86 -6.38 3.99
C LEU A 89 -6.90 -6.22 2.80
N SER A 90 -6.85 -5.05 2.17
CA SER A 90 -5.99 -4.73 1.02
C SER A 90 -5.07 -3.55 1.32
N GLY A 91 -3.81 -3.64 0.93
CA GLY A 91 -2.86 -2.52 0.97
C GLY A 91 -2.90 -1.73 -0.33
N THR A 92 -2.86 -0.40 -0.27
CA THR A 92 -2.77 0.45 -1.48
C THR A 92 -1.47 0.26 -2.23
N HIS A 93 -0.43 -0.21 -1.55
CA HIS A 93 0.93 -0.39 -2.05
C HIS A 93 1.80 0.88 -2.06
N THR A 94 1.57 1.82 -1.13
CA THR A 94 2.53 2.92 -0.94
C THR A 94 3.90 2.41 -0.47
N HIS A 95 4.97 2.85 -1.15
CA HIS A 95 6.36 2.59 -0.76
C HIS A 95 6.91 3.61 0.25
N SER A 96 6.03 4.44 0.82
CA SER A 96 6.37 5.52 1.75
C SER A 96 5.72 5.35 3.14
N GLY A 97 5.24 4.15 3.48
CA GLY A 97 4.74 3.82 4.83
C GLY A 97 5.84 3.23 5.73
N PRO A 98 5.76 3.39 7.07
CA PRO A 98 6.73 2.78 7.98
C PRO A 98 6.65 1.25 7.99
N GLY A 99 7.79 0.57 7.96
CA GLY A 99 7.89 -0.89 7.99
C GLY A 99 7.75 -1.52 9.38
N GLY A 100 8.11 -2.81 9.46
CA GLY A 100 8.22 -3.54 10.74
C GLY A 100 6.91 -4.10 11.29
N TYR A 101 5.97 -4.47 10.43
CA TYR A 101 4.68 -5.07 10.83
C TYR A 101 4.49 -6.51 10.28
N PHE A 102 5.57 -7.15 9.84
CA PHE A 102 5.57 -8.53 9.34
C PHE A 102 5.95 -9.53 10.42
N GLN A 103 5.67 -10.82 10.21
CA GLN A 103 6.17 -11.91 11.05
C GLN A 103 7.21 -12.80 10.37
N TYR A 104 7.20 -12.89 9.03
CA TYR A 104 8.15 -13.72 8.29
C TYR A 104 9.51 -13.02 8.19
N THR A 105 10.58 -13.81 8.36
CA THR A 105 11.93 -13.29 8.60
C THR A 105 12.45 -12.39 7.49
N LEU A 106 12.15 -12.67 6.21
CA LEU A 106 12.69 -11.89 5.10
C LEU A 106 12.39 -10.39 5.25
N PHE A 107 11.15 -10.06 5.60
CA PHE A 107 10.69 -8.68 5.72
C PHE A 107 11.26 -7.95 6.94
N TRP A 108 11.82 -8.68 7.92
CA TRP A 108 12.49 -8.08 9.08
C TRP A 108 13.86 -7.53 8.77
N ILE A 109 14.56 -8.09 7.78
CA ILE A 109 15.92 -7.71 7.43
C ILE A 109 15.96 -6.22 7.06
N THR A 110 15.05 -5.79 6.19
CA THR A 110 14.93 -4.41 5.73
C THR A 110 14.16 -3.53 6.71
N SER A 111 13.16 -4.09 7.41
CA SER A 111 12.38 -3.36 8.42
C SER A 111 13.10 -3.14 9.75
N LYS A 112 14.27 -3.76 9.96
CA LYS A 112 14.97 -3.81 11.25
C LYS A 112 14.12 -4.49 12.34
N GLY A 113 13.37 -5.53 11.96
CA GLY A 113 12.56 -6.36 12.86
C GLY A 113 11.09 -5.96 12.99
N LEU A 114 10.44 -6.42 14.07
CA LEU A 114 9.05 -6.10 14.40
C LEU A 114 8.98 -4.83 15.25
N ILE A 115 8.35 -3.78 14.71
CA ILE A 115 8.17 -2.48 15.32
C ILE A 115 6.72 -2.39 15.84
N ARG A 116 6.52 -2.74 17.11
CA ARG A 116 5.18 -2.80 17.72
C ARG A 116 4.34 -1.53 17.54
N PRO A 117 4.88 -0.30 17.69
CA PRO A 117 4.09 0.90 17.41
C PRO A 117 3.56 0.96 15.97
N ALA A 118 4.34 0.53 14.97
CA ALA A 118 3.88 0.50 13.58
C ALA A 118 2.77 -0.54 13.39
N LEU A 119 2.97 -1.77 13.90
CA LEU A 119 1.95 -2.82 13.87
C LEU A 119 0.65 -2.38 14.56
N ASN A 120 0.75 -1.84 15.77
CA ASN A 120 -0.41 -1.42 16.56
C ASN A 120 -1.17 -0.27 15.88
N SER A 121 -0.48 0.73 15.33
CA SER A 121 -1.13 1.80 14.56
C SER A 121 -1.94 1.25 13.40
N ILE A 122 -1.38 0.29 12.65
CA ILE A 122 -2.06 -0.34 11.52
C ILE A 122 -3.27 -1.15 11.98
N VAL A 123 -3.09 -2.06 12.94
CA VAL A 123 -4.18 -2.92 13.44
C VAL A 123 -5.31 -2.09 14.05
N ASN A 124 -4.98 -1.13 14.92
CA ASN A 124 -5.97 -0.28 15.58
C ASN A 124 -6.68 0.64 14.58
N GLY A 125 -5.96 1.19 13.59
CA GLY A 125 -6.55 1.99 12.53
C GLY A 125 -7.53 1.17 11.68
N ILE A 126 -7.17 -0.06 11.31
CA ILE A 126 -8.05 -0.97 10.57
C ILE A 126 -9.31 -1.28 11.39
N VAL A 127 -9.15 -1.75 12.63
CA VAL A 127 -10.30 -2.07 13.50
C VAL A 127 -11.19 -0.85 13.70
N LYS A 128 -10.62 0.33 13.96
CA LYS A 128 -11.37 1.57 14.13
C LYS A 128 -12.12 2.00 12.87
N SER A 129 -11.53 1.85 11.69
CA SER A 129 -12.24 2.16 10.43
C SER A 129 -13.44 1.24 10.23
N ILE A 130 -13.31 -0.05 10.56
CA ILE A 130 -14.40 -1.03 10.53
C ILE A 130 -15.46 -0.69 11.57
N ASP A 131 -15.05 -0.27 12.78
CA ASP A 131 -15.95 0.17 13.84
C ASP A 131 -16.82 1.36 13.39
N ILE A 132 -16.17 2.39 12.82
CA ILE A 132 -16.87 3.57 12.28
C ILE A 132 -17.83 3.16 11.17
N ALA A 133 -17.42 2.26 10.26
CA ALA A 133 -18.29 1.77 9.20
C ALA A 133 -19.47 0.97 9.75
N HIS A 134 -19.25 0.12 10.75
CA HIS A 134 -20.27 -0.67 11.42
C HIS A 134 -21.33 0.20 12.10
N GLU A 135 -20.89 1.22 12.85
CA GLU A 135 -21.77 2.12 13.61
C GLU A 135 -22.57 3.07 12.69
N ASN A 136 -22.07 3.35 11.49
CA ASN A 136 -22.69 4.27 10.54
C ASN A 136 -23.47 3.59 9.40
N MET A 137 -23.67 2.27 9.47
CA MET A 137 -24.44 1.54 8.48
C MET A 137 -25.87 2.09 8.37
N ARG A 138 -26.30 2.34 7.14
CA ARG A 138 -27.64 2.80 6.80
C ARG A 138 -28.11 2.14 5.51
N LYS A 139 -29.41 2.19 5.24
CA LYS A 139 -29.92 1.68 3.96
C LYS A 139 -29.34 2.50 2.82
N GLY A 140 -28.91 1.82 1.76
CA GLY A 140 -28.24 2.45 0.65
C GLY A 140 -28.17 1.57 -0.59
N ARG A 141 -27.72 2.23 -1.67
CA ARG A 141 -27.59 1.69 -3.02
C ARG A 141 -26.14 1.73 -3.46
N LEU A 142 -25.80 0.81 -4.34
CA LEU A 142 -24.46 0.64 -4.88
C LEU A 142 -24.52 0.81 -6.39
N PHE A 143 -23.63 1.61 -6.97
CA PHE A 143 -23.56 1.79 -8.41
C PHE A 143 -22.16 1.50 -8.91
N ILE A 144 -22.04 0.82 -10.04
CA ILE A 144 -20.76 0.53 -10.66
C ILE A 144 -20.57 1.33 -11.95
N ASN A 145 -19.33 1.71 -12.24
CA ASN A 145 -18.95 2.29 -13.52
C ASN A 145 -17.50 1.96 -13.87
N ARG A 146 -17.17 2.03 -15.16
CA ARG A 146 -15.86 1.65 -15.69
C ARG A 146 -15.38 2.65 -16.73
N GLY A 147 -14.08 2.87 -16.79
CA GLY A 147 -13.51 3.67 -17.87
C GLY A 147 -11.99 3.73 -17.86
N THR A 148 -11.44 4.21 -18.97
CA THR A 148 -10.01 4.23 -19.23
C THR A 148 -9.32 5.43 -18.59
N VAL A 149 -8.29 5.19 -17.78
CA VAL A 149 -7.34 6.20 -17.31
C VAL A 149 -6.17 6.28 -18.28
N GLU A 150 -5.83 7.48 -18.73
CA GLU A 150 -4.70 7.71 -19.63
C GLU A 150 -3.54 8.41 -18.90
N ASN A 151 -2.36 8.38 -19.51
CA ASN A 151 -1.17 9.13 -19.08
C ASN A 151 -0.74 8.93 -17.61
N SER A 152 -1.07 7.78 -17.03
CA SER A 152 -0.82 7.50 -15.61
C SER A 152 0.00 6.23 -15.37
N GLN A 153 0.33 5.50 -16.43
CA GLN A 153 1.03 4.22 -16.32
C GLN A 153 1.86 3.85 -17.55
N ILE A 154 2.93 3.10 -17.31
CA ILE A 154 3.70 2.34 -18.30
C ILE A 154 3.91 0.90 -17.77
N ASN A 155 4.14 -0.06 -18.66
CA ASN A 155 4.61 -1.38 -18.24
C ASN A 155 6.13 -1.30 -17.99
N ARG A 156 6.58 -1.72 -16.80
CA ARG A 156 8.01 -1.68 -16.41
C ARG A 156 8.81 -2.93 -16.78
N SER A 157 8.13 -3.95 -17.30
CA SER A 157 8.70 -5.20 -17.81
C SER A 157 8.07 -5.55 -19.17
N PRO A 158 8.10 -4.63 -20.17
CA PRO A 158 7.34 -4.78 -21.40
C PRO A 158 7.79 -6.02 -22.19
N PHE A 159 9.08 -6.35 -22.17
CA PHE A 159 9.61 -7.54 -22.83
C PHE A 159 9.07 -8.86 -22.23
N SER A 160 8.79 -8.90 -20.92
CA SER A 160 8.11 -10.04 -20.30
C SER A 160 6.66 -10.13 -20.75
N TYR A 161 5.94 -9.00 -20.79
CA TYR A 161 4.58 -8.98 -21.32
C TYR A 161 4.53 -9.50 -22.76
N LEU A 162 5.52 -9.15 -23.60
CA LEU A 162 5.61 -9.62 -24.99
C LEU A 162 5.85 -11.14 -25.12
N ALA A 163 6.26 -11.83 -24.06
CA ALA A 163 6.41 -13.29 -24.06
C ALA A 163 5.05 -14.02 -24.01
N ASN A 164 3.98 -13.37 -23.56
CA ASN A 164 2.63 -13.94 -23.62
C ASN A 164 2.21 -14.20 -25.08
N PRO A 165 1.34 -15.20 -25.34
CA PRO A 165 0.91 -15.54 -26.70
C PRO A 165 0.38 -14.33 -27.48
N GLU A 166 0.80 -14.19 -28.74
CA GLU A 166 0.38 -13.06 -29.59
C GLU A 166 -1.14 -13.02 -29.77
N SER A 167 -1.77 -14.19 -29.93
CA SER A 167 -3.23 -14.32 -30.01
C SER A 167 -3.93 -13.75 -28.78
N GLU A 168 -3.39 -13.98 -27.58
CA GLU A 168 -3.93 -13.41 -26.35
C GLU A 168 -3.67 -11.91 -26.26
N ARG A 169 -2.44 -11.45 -26.53
CA ARG A 169 -2.08 -10.02 -26.49
C ARG A 169 -2.94 -9.19 -27.45
N SER A 170 -3.26 -9.72 -28.63
CA SER A 170 -4.07 -9.05 -29.65
C SER A 170 -5.52 -8.76 -29.21
N ARG A 171 -5.99 -9.39 -28.12
CA ARG A 171 -7.31 -9.13 -27.52
C ARG A 171 -7.35 -7.82 -26.72
N TYR A 172 -6.19 -7.24 -26.39
CA TYR A 172 -6.08 -6.06 -25.53
C TYR A 172 -5.38 -4.92 -26.26
N SER A 173 -5.81 -3.68 -26.00
CA SER A 173 -5.26 -2.48 -26.65
C SER A 173 -3.95 -1.97 -26.02
N SER A 174 -3.55 -2.50 -24.86
CA SER A 174 -2.37 -2.03 -24.12
C SER A 174 -1.73 -3.16 -23.30
N ASN A 175 -0.45 -3.00 -22.98
CA ASN A 175 0.33 -3.84 -22.06
C ASN A 175 0.18 -3.42 -20.59
N THR A 176 -0.78 -2.55 -20.28
CA THR A 176 -1.20 -2.22 -18.92
C THR A 176 -2.72 -2.23 -18.86
N ASP A 177 -3.30 -2.50 -17.70
CA ASP A 177 -4.75 -2.41 -17.51
C ASP A 177 -5.15 -0.97 -17.25
N LYS A 178 -5.63 -0.29 -18.29
CA LYS A 178 -6.05 1.11 -18.21
C LYS A 178 -7.46 1.29 -17.66
N GLU A 179 -8.24 0.21 -17.54
CA GLU A 179 -9.59 0.24 -17.00
C GLU A 179 -9.55 0.50 -15.49
N MET A 180 -10.20 1.57 -15.07
CA MET A 180 -10.59 1.83 -13.69
C MET A 180 -12.03 1.36 -13.48
N VAL A 181 -12.29 0.72 -12.34
CA VAL A 181 -13.63 0.34 -11.90
C VAL A 181 -13.96 1.11 -10.63
N VAL A 182 -15.08 1.84 -10.64
CA VAL A 182 -15.59 2.61 -9.50
C VAL A 182 -16.86 1.96 -8.97
N LEU A 183 -16.89 1.70 -7.67
CA LEU A 183 -18.09 1.38 -6.90
C LEU A 183 -18.49 2.60 -6.07
N LYS A 184 -19.59 3.23 -6.46
CA LYS A 184 -20.25 4.35 -5.76
C LYS A 184 -21.22 3.83 -4.71
N MET A 185 -21.24 4.49 -3.55
CA MET A 185 -22.14 4.20 -2.44
C MET A 185 -22.94 5.44 -2.07
N GLU A 186 -24.27 5.31 -2.03
CA GLU A 186 -25.20 6.35 -1.62
C GLU A 186 -26.22 5.79 -0.64
N ASP A 187 -26.81 6.63 0.21
CA ASP A 187 -27.99 6.25 0.99
C ASP A 187 -29.29 6.30 0.16
N GLU A 188 -30.40 5.90 0.78
CA GLU A 188 -31.72 5.92 0.11
C GLU A 188 -32.17 7.33 -0.31
N ASP A 189 -31.72 8.37 0.38
CA ASP A 189 -32.02 9.77 0.09
C ASP A 189 -31.11 10.36 -1.00
N GLY A 190 -30.12 9.58 -1.48
CA GLY A 190 -29.14 10.01 -2.47
C GLY A 190 -27.99 10.81 -1.89
N HIS A 191 -27.79 10.82 -0.57
CA HIS A 191 -26.57 11.37 0.01
C HIS A 191 -25.40 10.43 -0.26
N GLU A 192 -24.29 11.05 -0.65
CA GLU A 192 -23.07 10.40 -1.04
C GLU A 192 -22.32 9.88 0.19
N LEU A 193 -22.10 8.56 0.27
CA LEU A 193 -21.41 7.93 1.41
C LEU A 193 -19.92 7.73 1.12
N GLY A 194 -19.61 7.24 -0.07
CA GLY A 194 -18.21 6.95 -0.41
C GLY A 194 -18.04 6.28 -1.76
N LEU A 195 -16.80 5.91 -2.05
CA LEU A 195 -16.46 5.09 -3.20
C LEU A 195 -15.26 4.17 -2.94
N ILE A 196 -15.20 3.10 -3.73
CA ILE A 196 -13.98 2.33 -3.97
C ILE A 196 -13.63 2.44 -5.46
N SER A 197 -12.37 2.71 -5.77
CA SER A 197 -11.83 2.76 -7.14
C SER A 197 -10.69 1.74 -7.27
N TRP A 198 -10.86 0.71 -8.08
CA TRP A 198 -9.78 -0.23 -8.43
C TRP A 198 -9.08 0.21 -9.71
N PHE A 199 -7.76 0.39 -9.63
CA PHE A 199 -6.94 0.77 -10.77
C PHE A 199 -5.51 0.22 -10.61
N ALA A 200 -4.90 -0.26 -11.70
CA ALA A 200 -3.61 -0.95 -11.67
C ALA A 200 -2.46 0.04 -11.90
N VAL A 201 -1.85 0.55 -10.84
CA VAL A 201 -0.61 1.34 -10.91
C VAL A 201 0.14 1.23 -9.58
N HIS A 202 1.47 1.12 -9.62
CA HIS A 202 2.27 1.19 -8.39
C HIS A 202 2.24 2.60 -7.78
N PRO A 203 2.03 2.72 -6.46
CA PRO A 203 2.27 3.95 -5.71
C PRO A 203 3.75 4.12 -5.33
N VAL A 204 4.54 4.38 -6.37
CA VAL A 204 6.01 4.57 -6.35
C VAL A 204 6.42 5.86 -7.07
N SER A 205 5.53 6.86 -7.12
CA SER A 205 5.88 8.19 -7.62
C SER A 205 6.86 8.89 -6.67
N MET A 206 6.75 8.62 -5.36
CA MET A 206 7.74 8.96 -4.35
C MET A 206 8.85 7.91 -4.31
N ASN A 207 9.91 8.12 -5.08
CA ASN A 207 11.07 7.22 -5.16
C ASN A 207 11.81 6.97 -3.82
N ASN A 208 12.78 6.06 -3.84
CA ASN A 208 13.54 5.61 -2.68
C ASN A 208 14.46 6.66 -2.00
N SER A 209 14.58 7.88 -2.54
CA SER A 209 15.25 9.02 -1.87
C SER A 209 14.31 9.77 -0.91
N ASN A 210 13.02 9.48 -0.93
CA ASN A 210 12.05 10.07 -0.02
C ASN A 210 12.24 9.56 1.41
N HIS A 211 12.13 10.48 2.37
CA HIS A 211 12.15 10.20 3.80
C HIS A 211 10.84 10.59 4.52
N LEU A 212 9.85 11.14 3.82
CA LEU A 212 8.59 11.58 4.40
C LEU A 212 7.52 10.49 4.27
N VAL A 213 6.87 10.16 5.38
CA VAL A 213 5.72 9.24 5.33
C VAL A 213 4.59 9.85 4.50
N ASN A 214 4.04 9.08 3.56
CA ASN A 214 2.93 9.50 2.70
C ASN A 214 2.22 8.30 2.02
N SER A 215 1.03 8.56 1.48
CA SER A 215 0.19 7.59 0.78
C SER A 215 0.36 7.59 -0.76
N ASP A 216 1.39 8.27 -1.27
CA ASP A 216 1.79 8.33 -2.68
C ASP A 216 0.64 8.77 -3.62
N ASN A 217 0.65 8.34 -4.88
CA ASN A 217 -0.22 8.85 -5.94
C ASN A 217 -1.70 8.47 -5.75
N VAL A 218 -2.01 7.22 -5.41
CA VAL A 218 -3.38 6.76 -5.11
C VAL A 218 -3.90 7.32 -3.79
N GLY A 219 -3.02 7.57 -2.83
CA GLY A 219 -3.34 8.30 -1.62
C GLY A 219 -3.69 9.76 -1.89
N TYR A 220 -2.93 10.42 -2.78
CA TYR A 220 -3.26 11.76 -3.24
C TYR A 220 -4.59 11.81 -4.02
N ALA A 221 -4.90 10.79 -4.82
CA ALA A 221 -6.20 10.68 -5.48
C ALA A 221 -7.36 10.55 -4.45
N SER A 222 -7.15 9.75 -3.40
CA SER A 222 -8.08 9.62 -2.28
C SER A 222 -8.28 10.96 -1.57
N TYR A 223 -7.18 11.65 -1.25
CA TYR A 223 -7.17 12.97 -0.63
C TYR A 223 -7.98 13.99 -1.43
N LEU A 224 -7.77 14.11 -2.75
CA LEU A 224 -8.50 15.06 -3.59
C LEU A 224 -10.01 14.80 -3.58
N PHE A 225 -10.41 13.52 -3.67
CA PHE A 225 -11.81 13.14 -3.68
C PHE A 225 -12.49 13.43 -2.34
N GLU A 226 -11.85 13.03 -1.23
CA GLU A 226 -12.37 13.29 0.12
C GLU A 226 -12.45 14.79 0.40
N GLN A 227 -11.44 15.58 0.02
CA GLN A 227 -11.47 17.04 0.21
C GLN A 227 -12.55 17.72 -0.63
N GLU A 228 -12.82 17.24 -1.85
CA GLU A 228 -13.90 17.77 -2.67
C GLU A 228 -15.29 17.50 -2.06
N LYS A 229 -15.51 16.29 -1.53
CA LYS A 229 -16.81 15.88 -1.00
C LYS A 229 -17.03 16.38 0.43
N ASN A 230 -16.00 16.42 1.26
CA ASN A 230 -16.02 16.90 2.64
C ASN A 230 -15.70 18.40 2.75
N LYS A 231 -16.39 19.24 1.97
CA LYS A 231 -16.09 20.69 1.91
C LYS A 231 -16.14 21.33 3.29
N GLY A 232 -15.08 22.05 3.64
CA GLY A 232 -14.97 22.78 4.91
C GLY A 232 -14.40 21.96 6.07
N MET A 233 -14.15 20.66 5.86
CA MET A 233 -13.45 19.78 6.81
C MET A 233 -11.95 19.78 6.55
N LEU A 234 -11.16 19.49 7.58
CA LEU A 234 -9.72 19.29 7.42
C LEU A 234 -9.42 17.92 6.78
N PRO A 235 -8.29 17.76 6.08
CA PRO A 235 -7.86 16.46 5.58
C PRO A 235 -7.86 15.38 6.66
N GLY A 236 -8.46 14.24 6.33
CA GLY A 236 -8.67 13.14 7.28
C GLY A 236 -10.02 13.18 8.01
N GLU A 237 -10.74 14.30 7.97
CA GLU A 237 -12.07 14.48 8.57
C GLU A 237 -13.20 14.43 7.53
N GLY A 238 -14.44 14.46 7.99
CA GLY A 238 -15.64 14.38 7.16
C GLY A 238 -16.13 12.95 6.93
N SER A 239 -17.42 12.84 6.60
CA SER A 239 -18.13 11.56 6.53
C SER A 239 -17.94 10.81 5.22
N PHE A 240 -17.64 11.50 4.11
CA PHE A 240 -17.39 10.85 2.83
C PHE A 240 -16.03 10.14 2.86
N VAL A 241 -16.00 8.89 2.40
CA VAL A 241 -14.79 8.05 2.36
C VAL A 241 -14.50 7.63 0.92
N ALA A 242 -13.30 7.93 0.42
CA ALA A 242 -12.87 7.55 -0.93
C ALA A 242 -11.62 6.70 -0.85
N ALA A 243 -11.70 5.44 -1.30
CA ALA A 243 -10.55 4.55 -1.35
C ALA A 243 -10.14 4.24 -2.79
N PHE A 244 -8.85 4.38 -3.08
CA PHE A 244 -8.23 3.92 -4.32
C PHE A 244 -7.48 2.62 -4.03
N ALA A 245 -8.14 1.51 -4.34
CA ALA A 245 -7.67 0.17 -4.05
C ALA A 245 -6.67 -0.31 -5.11
N SER A 246 -5.67 -1.07 -4.65
CA SER A 246 -4.73 -1.74 -5.54
C SER A 246 -5.43 -2.81 -6.38
N SER A 247 -4.92 -3.04 -7.58
CA SER A 247 -5.38 -4.07 -8.51
C SER A 247 -4.18 -4.98 -8.90
N ASN A 248 -4.14 -5.48 -10.13
CA ASN A 248 -3.02 -6.20 -10.73
C ASN A 248 -1.90 -5.25 -11.22
N LEU A 249 -1.26 -4.57 -10.25
CA LEU A 249 -0.25 -3.53 -10.50
C LEU A 249 1.17 -4.05 -10.72
N GLY A 250 1.41 -5.36 -10.71
CA GLY A 250 2.73 -5.97 -10.54
C GLY A 250 3.82 -5.55 -11.53
N ASP A 251 3.46 -5.23 -12.78
CA ASP A 251 4.37 -4.74 -13.82
C ASP A 251 4.03 -3.32 -14.28
N VAL A 252 3.28 -2.55 -13.48
CA VAL A 252 2.73 -1.24 -13.87
C VAL A 252 3.35 -0.12 -13.03
N SER A 253 4.09 0.77 -13.69
CA SER A 253 4.80 1.90 -13.09
C SER A 253 4.08 3.24 -13.35
N PRO A 254 4.05 4.18 -12.38
CA PRO A 254 3.56 5.54 -12.57
C PRO A 254 4.61 6.47 -13.21
N ASN A 255 5.84 6.00 -13.42
CA ASN A 255 6.96 6.81 -13.88
C ASN A 255 6.94 6.92 -15.42
N THR A 256 5.94 7.64 -15.92
CA THR A 256 5.48 7.62 -17.32
C THR A 256 6.45 8.19 -18.34
N ARG A 257 7.56 8.85 -17.93
CA ARG A 257 8.59 9.26 -18.89
C ARG A 257 9.43 8.07 -19.38
N GLY A 258 9.37 6.92 -18.69
CA GLY A 258 10.14 5.73 -19.04
C GLY A 258 11.54 5.70 -18.43
N PRO A 259 12.27 4.59 -18.61
CA PRO A 259 13.58 4.36 -18.00
C PRO A 259 14.73 5.00 -18.78
N PHE A 260 15.58 5.74 -18.07
CA PHE A 260 16.79 6.36 -18.61
C PHE A 260 18.00 6.12 -17.70
N CYS A 261 19.18 6.18 -18.29
CA CYS A 261 20.44 6.20 -17.58
C CYS A 261 20.62 7.54 -16.87
N ALA A 262 20.66 7.52 -15.54
CA ALA A 262 20.71 8.73 -14.72
C ALA A 262 21.94 9.62 -14.99
N ASN A 263 23.04 9.01 -15.45
CA ASN A 263 24.31 9.66 -15.75
C ASN A 263 24.42 10.18 -17.20
N THR A 264 23.86 9.50 -18.19
CA THR A 264 23.99 9.88 -19.62
C THR A 264 22.71 10.47 -20.21
N GLY A 265 21.55 10.19 -19.63
CA GLY A 265 20.23 10.56 -20.16
C GLY A 265 19.73 9.66 -21.30
N GLU A 266 20.50 8.64 -21.71
CA GLU A 266 20.10 7.70 -22.74
C GLU A 266 18.99 6.77 -22.25
N SER A 267 18.13 6.29 -23.16
CA SER A 267 17.11 5.29 -22.81
C SER A 267 17.78 3.97 -22.38
N CYS A 268 17.28 3.38 -21.29
CA CYS A 268 17.64 2.03 -20.87
C CYS A 268 16.43 1.08 -20.89
N ASP A 269 15.48 1.35 -21.80
CA ASP A 269 14.37 0.43 -22.11
C ASP A 269 14.88 -0.77 -22.93
N ASN A 270 15.48 -1.72 -22.22
CA ASN A 270 16.02 -2.95 -22.76
C ASN A 270 15.67 -4.15 -21.85
N PRO A 271 15.79 -5.40 -22.34
CA PRO A 271 15.34 -6.58 -21.60
C PRO A 271 15.97 -6.77 -20.21
N GLN A 272 17.13 -6.17 -19.96
CA GLN A 272 17.87 -6.27 -18.70
C GLN A 272 17.72 -5.03 -17.80
N SER A 273 17.14 -3.93 -18.31
CA SER A 273 17.11 -2.61 -17.66
C SER A 273 18.49 -2.16 -17.17
N ILE A 274 19.45 -2.15 -18.09
CA ILE A 274 20.86 -1.84 -17.80
C ILE A 274 21.35 -0.64 -18.62
N CYS A 275 22.25 0.14 -18.04
CA CYS A 275 22.99 1.20 -18.72
C CYS A 275 24.39 0.75 -19.13
N PRO A 276 24.90 1.15 -20.32
CA PRO A 276 26.27 0.84 -20.74
C PRO A 276 27.33 1.36 -19.75
N VAL A 277 27.10 2.53 -19.18
CA VAL A 277 27.96 3.15 -18.16
C VAL A 277 27.22 3.12 -16.82
N GLY A 278 27.80 2.45 -15.83
CA GLY A 278 27.26 2.36 -14.46
C GLY A 278 26.26 1.24 -14.19
N GLY A 279 25.91 0.43 -15.21
CA GLY A 279 25.16 -0.81 -15.01
C GLY A 279 23.68 -0.61 -14.66
N ALA A 280 23.10 -1.59 -13.95
CA ALA A 280 21.67 -1.61 -13.63
C ALA A 280 21.29 -0.52 -12.62
N ALA A 281 22.22 -0.17 -11.72
CA ALA A 281 22.02 0.86 -10.71
C ALA A 281 21.76 2.26 -11.29
N MET A 282 22.09 2.49 -12.56
CA MET A 282 21.86 3.78 -13.23
C MET A 282 20.56 3.83 -14.03
N CYS A 283 19.88 2.70 -14.26
CA CYS A 283 18.66 2.66 -15.07
C CYS A 283 17.42 2.92 -14.23
N MET A 284 16.88 4.15 -14.31
CA MET A 284 15.74 4.58 -13.49
C MET A 284 14.66 5.25 -14.34
N ALA A 285 13.40 4.94 -14.03
CA ALA A 285 12.26 5.61 -14.62
C ALA A 285 11.97 6.94 -13.92
N LYS A 286 11.47 7.91 -14.69
CA LYS A 286 11.12 9.24 -14.17
C LYS A 286 9.62 9.51 -14.28
N GLY A 287 9.07 10.12 -13.24
CA GLY A 287 7.71 10.64 -13.24
C GLY A 287 7.51 11.83 -14.17
N PRO A 288 6.26 12.23 -14.42
CA PRO A 288 5.91 13.32 -15.34
C PRO A 288 6.20 14.72 -14.81
N GLY A 289 6.47 14.90 -13.51
CA GLY A 289 6.75 16.19 -12.88
C GLY A 289 8.21 16.63 -12.97
N ASN A 290 8.50 17.80 -12.40
CA ASN A 290 9.88 18.29 -12.23
C ASN A 290 10.59 17.61 -11.05
N ASP A 291 9.82 17.20 -10.04
CA ASP A 291 10.29 16.41 -8.91
C ASP A 291 9.30 15.26 -8.61
N MET A 292 9.60 14.50 -7.56
CA MET A 292 8.78 13.38 -7.11
C MET A 292 7.43 13.81 -6.52
N PHE A 293 7.36 14.96 -5.85
CA PHE A 293 6.12 15.48 -5.26
C PHE A 293 5.15 15.91 -6.35
N GLU A 294 5.64 16.63 -7.36
CA GLU A 294 4.86 17.02 -8.53
C GLU A 294 4.47 15.81 -9.38
N SER A 295 5.37 14.84 -9.55
CA SER A 295 5.04 13.59 -10.24
C SER A 295 3.90 12.85 -9.54
N THR A 296 3.98 12.72 -8.22
CA THR A 296 2.93 12.11 -7.39
C THR A 296 1.60 12.86 -7.53
N ARG A 297 1.66 14.19 -7.50
CA ARG A 297 0.49 15.05 -7.69
C ARG A 297 -0.16 14.85 -9.07
N ILE A 298 0.63 14.86 -10.14
CA ILE A 298 0.12 14.70 -11.52
C ILE A 298 -0.55 13.35 -11.70
N ILE A 299 0.11 12.26 -11.28
CA ILE A 299 -0.44 10.90 -11.42
C ILE A 299 -1.71 10.76 -10.57
N GLY A 300 -1.67 11.17 -9.30
CA GLY A 300 -2.84 11.13 -8.43
C GLY A 300 -4.01 11.97 -8.94
N GLN A 301 -3.74 13.16 -9.50
CA GLN A 301 -4.77 14.01 -10.12
C GLN A 301 -5.44 13.34 -11.32
N ASN A 302 -4.67 12.72 -12.22
CA ASN A 302 -5.22 12.03 -13.39
C ASN A 302 -6.17 10.89 -12.98
N ILE A 303 -5.75 10.11 -11.97
CA ILE A 303 -6.52 9.01 -11.39
C ILE A 303 -7.81 9.55 -10.74
N TYR A 304 -7.71 10.59 -9.91
CA TYR A 304 -8.85 11.24 -9.27
C TYR A 304 -9.85 11.79 -10.29
N LEU A 305 -9.39 12.49 -11.34
CA LEU A 305 -10.28 13.09 -12.35
C LEU A 305 -11.10 12.02 -13.08
N LYS A 306 -10.48 10.88 -13.42
CA LYS A 306 -11.21 9.77 -14.03
C LYS A 306 -12.20 9.15 -13.06
N ALA A 307 -11.79 8.91 -11.81
CA ALA A 307 -12.69 8.36 -10.79
C ALA A 307 -13.90 9.26 -10.56
N LYS A 308 -13.68 10.58 -10.51
CA LYS A 308 -14.75 11.58 -10.38
C LYS A 308 -15.73 11.50 -11.54
N GLU A 309 -15.22 11.49 -12.77
CA GLU A 309 -16.05 11.36 -13.96
C GLU A 309 -16.92 10.08 -13.92
N LEU A 310 -16.31 8.95 -13.57
CA LEU A 310 -17.01 7.67 -13.49
C LEU A 310 -18.04 7.65 -12.37
N TYR A 311 -17.68 8.19 -11.22
CA TYR A 311 -18.54 8.29 -10.05
C TYR A 311 -19.78 9.16 -10.32
N GLU A 312 -19.62 10.31 -11.00
CA GLU A 312 -20.74 11.20 -11.37
C GLU A 312 -21.66 10.56 -12.43
N LYS A 313 -21.13 9.72 -13.31
CA LYS A 313 -21.87 9.06 -14.40
C LYS A 313 -22.35 7.64 -14.06
N ALA A 314 -22.11 7.15 -12.85
CA ALA A 314 -22.47 5.78 -12.47
C ALA A 314 -24.00 5.64 -12.40
N THR A 315 -24.55 4.73 -13.21
CA THR A 315 -26.00 4.49 -13.34
C THR A 315 -26.37 3.01 -13.23
N GLU A 316 -25.42 2.09 -13.39
CA GLU A 316 -25.64 0.66 -13.21
C GLU A 316 -25.72 0.34 -11.71
N GLU A 317 -26.94 0.12 -11.21
CA GLU A 317 -27.17 -0.26 -9.82
C GLU A 317 -26.84 -1.75 -9.60
N LEU A 318 -26.01 -2.04 -8.61
CA LEU A 318 -25.75 -3.41 -8.17
C LEU A 318 -26.88 -3.88 -7.27
N THR A 319 -27.48 -5.01 -7.63
CA THR A 319 -28.51 -5.70 -6.84
C THR A 319 -28.21 -7.20 -6.80
N GLY A 320 -28.79 -7.91 -5.84
CA GLY A 320 -28.60 -9.35 -5.68
C GLY A 320 -28.05 -9.73 -4.30
N PRO A 321 -27.74 -11.03 -4.11
CA PRO A 321 -27.33 -11.56 -2.81
C PRO A 321 -25.89 -11.15 -2.45
N LEU A 322 -25.60 -11.20 -1.15
CA LEU A 322 -24.24 -11.17 -0.62
C LEU A 322 -23.71 -12.58 -0.36
N SER A 323 -22.50 -12.84 -0.82
CA SER A 323 -21.80 -14.11 -0.57
C SER A 323 -20.30 -13.88 -0.45
N SER A 324 -19.63 -14.80 0.24
CA SER A 324 -18.19 -14.80 0.35
C SER A 324 -17.66 -16.22 0.50
N ALA A 325 -16.43 -16.43 0.03
CA ALA A 325 -15.73 -17.70 0.11
C ALA A 325 -14.26 -17.45 0.42
N HIS A 326 -13.70 -18.24 1.32
CA HIS A 326 -12.31 -18.17 1.76
C HIS A 326 -11.75 -19.57 1.96
N GLN A 327 -10.47 -19.74 1.66
CA GLN A 327 -9.69 -20.89 2.05
C GLN A 327 -8.27 -20.48 2.43
N TRP A 328 -7.69 -21.18 3.39
CA TRP A 328 -6.24 -21.22 3.52
C TRP A 328 -5.67 -22.32 2.65
N VAL A 329 -4.58 -22.03 1.95
CA VAL A 329 -3.96 -22.94 1.00
C VAL A 329 -2.47 -23.04 1.31
N ASN A 330 -1.96 -24.26 1.38
CA ASN A 330 -0.51 -24.49 1.36
C ASN A 330 -0.01 -24.30 -0.07
N MET A 331 0.41 -23.08 -0.41
CA MET A 331 0.88 -22.72 -1.76
C MET A 331 2.20 -23.41 -2.14
N SER A 332 2.89 -24.02 -1.18
CA SER A 332 4.11 -24.80 -1.43
C SER A 332 3.83 -26.22 -1.96
N ASP A 333 2.55 -26.63 -2.05
CA ASP A 333 2.16 -28.03 -2.34
C ASP A 333 0.86 -28.15 -3.16
N VAL A 334 0.54 -27.18 -4.03
CA VAL A 334 -0.68 -27.21 -4.85
C VAL A 334 -0.45 -28.02 -6.11
N SER A 335 -1.29 -29.05 -6.33
CA SER A 335 -1.38 -29.74 -7.62
C SER A 335 -2.25 -28.95 -8.58
N VAL A 336 -1.73 -28.69 -9.78
CA VAL A 336 -2.36 -27.84 -10.80
C VAL A 336 -2.61 -28.66 -12.06
N GLU A 337 -3.87 -28.77 -12.46
CA GLU A 337 -4.26 -29.46 -13.69
C GLU A 337 -4.15 -28.48 -14.88
N LEU A 338 -3.11 -28.64 -15.71
CA LEU A 338 -2.96 -27.81 -16.93
C LEU A 338 -3.87 -28.31 -18.06
N ASN A 339 -4.08 -29.62 -18.13
CA ASN A 339 -5.07 -30.27 -18.96
C ASN A 339 -5.41 -31.66 -18.37
N ALA A 340 -6.35 -32.37 -18.99
CA ALA A 340 -6.84 -33.67 -18.52
C ALA A 340 -5.77 -34.76 -18.32
N THR A 341 -4.58 -34.60 -18.91
CA THR A 341 -3.49 -35.59 -18.88
C THR A 341 -2.20 -35.07 -18.23
N HIS A 342 -2.13 -33.78 -17.89
CA HIS A 342 -0.90 -33.17 -17.42
C HIS A 342 -1.15 -32.32 -16.17
N THR A 343 -0.62 -32.81 -15.06
CA THR A 343 -0.66 -32.16 -13.75
C THR A 343 0.75 -31.71 -13.39
N VAL A 344 0.86 -30.47 -12.94
CA VAL A 344 2.09 -29.88 -12.42
C VAL A 344 1.89 -29.51 -10.96
N LYS A 345 2.94 -28.98 -10.31
CA LYS A 345 2.92 -28.66 -8.90
C LYS A 345 3.55 -27.29 -8.66
N THR A 346 3.06 -26.57 -7.66
CA THR A 346 3.77 -25.39 -7.14
C THR A 346 5.00 -25.81 -6.32
N CYS A 347 5.85 -24.83 -6.02
CA CYS A 347 7.13 -25.03 -5.35
C CYS A 347 7.13 -24.41 -3.95
N LYS A 348 8.03 -24.88 -3.08
CA LYS A 348 8.42 -24.14 -1.87
C LYS A 348 8.89 -22.73 -2.25
N PRO A 349 8.64 -21.70 -1.43
CA PRO A 349 8.92 -20.33 -1.84
C PRO A 349 10.41 -20.07 -2.08
N ALA A 350 10.75 -19.50 -3.24
CA ALA A 350 12.12 -19.08 -3.54
C ALA A 350 12.18 -17.80 -4.41
N LEU A 351 13.19 -16.95 -4.12
CA LEU A 351 13.49 -15.74 -4.87
C LEU A 351 14.65 -15.96 -5.83
N GLY A 352 14.55 -15.45 -7.05
CA GLY A 352 15.58 -15.57 -8.09
C GLY A 352 16.64 -14.46 -8.00
N HIS A 353 17.73 -14.57 -8.76
CA HIS A 353 18.79 -13.54 -8.82
C HIS A 353 18.25 -12.15 -9.13
N SER A 354 17.35 -12.02 -10.11
CA SER A 354 16.79 -10.72 -10.50
C SER A 354 15.87 -10.08 -9.44
N PHE A 355 15.55 -10.75 -8.32
CA PHE A 355 14.96 -10.09 -7.16
C PHE A 355 15.90 -9.01 -6.60
N ALA A 356 17.20 -9.29 -6.53
CA ALA A 356 18.20 -8.35 -6.02
C ALA A 356 18.49 -7.19 -6.98
N ALA A 357 18.02 -7.26 -8.23
CA ALA A 357 18.17 -6.19 -9.23
C ALA A 357 17.21 -5.01 -8.99
N GLY A 358 16.14 -5.22 -8.22
CA GLY A 358 15.05 -4.24 -8.13
C GLY A 358 14.40 -3.97 -9.49
N THR A 359 13.81 -2.78 -9.65
CA THR A 359 13.14 -2.37 -10.89
C THR A 359 13.60 -0.98 -11.32
N ILE A 360 13.08 -0.50 -12.45
CA ILE A 360 13.29 0.89 -12.90
C ILE A 360 12.67 1.92 -11.94
N ASP A 361 11.72 1.52 -11.08
CA ASP A 361 11.10 2.40 -10.08
C ASP A 361 11.92 2.50 -8.79
N GLY A 362 12.84 1.55 -8.58
CA GLY A 362 13.68 1.43 -7.41
C GLY A 362 14.69 0.32 -7.65
N VAL A 363 15.89 0.73 -8.07
CA VAL A 363 16.98 -0.20 -8.39
C VAL A 363 17.48 -0.91 -7.15
N GLY A 364 17.87 -2.16 -7.31
CA GLY A 364 18.45 -2.99 -6.26
C GLY A 364 19.92 -2.71 -6.03
N ALA A 365 20.55 -3.58 -5.25
CA ALA A 365 21.95 -3.44 -4.85
C ALA A 365 22.88 -4.36 -5.65
N PHE A 366 24.19 -4.17 -5.50
CA PHE A 366 25.24 -5.05 -6.02
C PHE A 366 25.22 -5.31 -7.54
N ASN A 367 24.58 -4.42 -8.31
CA ASN A 367 24.55 -4.44 -9.77
C ASN A 367 23.98 -5.74 -10.38
N PHE A 368 23.10 -6.43 -9.66
CA PHE A 368 22.26 -7.48 -10.25
C PHE A 368 21.45 -6.90 -11.41
N THR A 369 21.22 -7.71 -12.44
CA THR A 369 20.43 -7.32 -13.61
C THR A 369 19.11 -8.07 -13.64
N GLN A 370 18.12 -7.51 -14.33
CA GLN A 370 16.88 -8.23 -14.61
C GLN A 370 17.07 -9.18 -15.78
N GLY A 371 16.26 -10.25 -15.83
CA GLY A 371 16.27 -11.19 -16.96
C GLY A 371 17.29 -12.32 -16.81
N THR A 372 17.75 -12.60 -15.59
CA THR A 372 18.79 -13.60 -15.33
C THR A 372 18.18 -15.00 -15.23
N VAL A 373 18.53 -15.88 -16.17
CA VAL A 373 18.08 -17.29 -16.21
C VAL A 373 19.16 -18.30 -15.81
N GLU A 374 20.40 -17.85 -15.65
CA GLU A 374 21.53 -18.65 -15.17
C GLU A 374 22.07 -18.07 -13.86
N GLY A 375 22.49 -18.92 -12.93
CA GLY A 375 23.08 -18.48 -11.66
C GLY A 375 24.47 -17.86 -11.86
N ASP A 376 24.87 -16.99 -10.94
CA ASP A 376 26.23 -16.49 -10.86
C ASP A 376 27.02 -17.33 -9.84
N PRO A 377 28.13 -18.00 -10.22
CA PRO A 377 28.87 -18.89 -9.32
C PRO A 377 29.35 -18.23 -8.03
N PHE A 378 29.65 -16.92 -8.06
CA PHE A 378 30.10 -16.19 -6.88
C PHE A 378 28.93 -15.99 -5.90
N TRP A 379 27.76 -15.57 -6.37
CA TRP A 379 26.56 -15.42 -5.53
C TRP A 379 25.98 -16.75 -5.06
N ASP A 380 26.01 -17.78 -5.91
CA ASP A 380 25.61 -19.14 -5.56
C ASP A 380 26.47 -19.66 -4.39
N GLN A 381 27.78 -19.46 -4.44
CA GLN A 381 28.69 -19.87 -3.37
C GLN A 381 28.43 -19.11 -2.06
N ILE A 382 28.17 -17.80 -2.12
CA ILE A 382 27.84 -17.00 -0.93
C ILE A 382 26.53 -17.48 -0.30
N ARG A 383 25.49 -17.71 -1.12
CA ARG A 383 24.21 -18.27 -0.66
C ARG A 383 24.45 -19.60 0.05
N ASP A 384 25.17 -20.52 -0.59
CA ASP A 384 25.36 -21.88 -0.06
C ASP A 384 26.12 -21.87 1.27
N GLN A 385 27.11 -20.99 1.42
CA GLN A 385 27.88 -20.85 2.65
C GLN A 385 27.12 -20.19 3.80
N LEU A 386 26.26 -19.20 3.50
CA LEU A 386 25.60 -18.39 4.53
C LEU A 386 24.18 -18.87 4.89
N LEU A 387 23.46 -19.40 3.91
CA LEU A 387 22.02 -19.66 4.00
C LEU A 387 21.65 -21.12 3.71
N GLY A 388 22.60 -21.91 3.20
CA GLY A 388 22.41 -23.30 2.81
C GLY A 388 22.08 -23.49 1.33
N GLU A 389 22.50 -24.62 0.77
CA GLU A 389 22.28 -24.95 -0.64
C GLU A 389 20.81 -25.32 -0.90
N PRO A 390 20.13 -24.73 -1.91
CA PRO A 390 18.78 -25.11 -2.29
C PRO A 390 18.73 -26.57 -2.71
N SER A 391 17.70 -27.31 -2.28
CA SER A 391 17.58 -28.73 -2.66
C SER A 391 17.41 -28.92 -4.17
N ASN A 392 17.80 -30.10 -4.67
CA ASN A 392 17.62 -30.45 -6.09
C ASN A 392 16.15 -30.41 -6.53
N GLU A 393 15.23 -30.75 -5.63
CA GLU A 393 13.79 -30.66 -5.88
C GLU A 393 13.37 -29.19 -6.08
N THR A 394 13.77 -28.31 -5.17
CA THR A 394 13.45 -26.88 -5.25
C THR A 394 14.08 -26.24 -6.50
N LYS A 395 15.35 -26.55 -6.80
CA LYS A 395 16.03 -26.10 -8.03
C LYS A 395 15.29 -26.57 -9.29
N ALA A 396 14.87 -27.84 -9.33
CA ALA A 396 14.15 -28.39 -10.49
C ALA A 396 12.76 -27.76 -10.66
N CYS A 397 12.01 -27.62 -9.56
CA CYS A 397 10.67 -27.04 -9.56
C CYS A 397 10.68 -25.57 -10.04
N HIS A 398 11.71 -24.81 -9.69
CA HIS A 398 11.80 -23.39 -10.00
C HIS A 398 12.30 -23.04 -11.41
N LYS A 399 12.84 -23.99 -12.17
CA LYS A 399 13.41 -23.70 -13.50
C LYS A 399 12.44 -22.87 -14.37
N PRO A 400 12.93 -21.86 -15.11
CA PRO A 400 14.34 -21.49 -15.30
C PRO A 400 14.90 -20.52 -14.24
N LYS A 401 14.20 -20.25 -13.14
CA LYS A 401 14.66 -19.29 -12.10
C LYS A 401 15.98 -19.77 -11.45
N PRO A 402 17.06 -18.97 -11.51
CA PRO A 402 18.25 -19.23 -10.72
C PRO A 402 18.02 -18.70 -9.30
N ILE A 403 17.85 -19.61 -8.34
CA ILE A 403 17.47 -19.29 -6.95
C ILE A 403 18.58 -18.49 -6.26
N LEU A 404 18.27 -17.31 -5.76
CA LEU A 404 19.13 -16.53 -4.86
C LEU A 404 18.83 -16.85 -3.40
N PHE A 405 17.54 -16.97 -3.03
CA PHE A 405 17.10 -17.31 -1.68
C PHE A 405 16.08 -18.45 -1.70
N SER A 406 16.42 -19.61 -1.13
CA SER A 406 15.50 -20.76 -0.97
C SER A 406 14.64 -20.59 0.28
N THR A 407 13.82 -19.53 0.31
CA THR A 407 13.12 -19.07 1.52
C THR A 407 12.20 -20.11 2.17
N GLY A 408 11.68 -21.09 1.42
CA GLY A 408 10.87 -22.20 1.94
C GLY A 408 11.68 -23.31 2.59
N GLU A 409 13.01 -23.26 2.47
CA GLU A 409 13.95 -24.15 3.16
C GLU A 409 14.69 -23.41 4.29
N MET A 410 14.39 -22.11 4.49
CA MET A 410 14.99 -21.24 5.49
C MET A 410 13.98 -20.94 6.61
N THR A 411 14.19 -21.56 7.78
CA THR A 411 13.22 -21.54 8.89
C THR A 411 13.72 -20.86 10.17
N TRP A 412 14.97 -20.38 10.19
CA TRP A 412 15.55 -19.69 11.34
C TRP A 412 15.63 -18.16 11.14
N PRO A 413 15.31 -17.33 12.15
CA PRO A 413 14.71 -17.70 13.45
C PRO A 413 13.23 -18.13 13.31
N HIS A 414 12.57 -17.75 12.22
CA HIS A 414 11.25 -18.22 11.80
C HIS A 414 11.26 -18.44 10.28
N PRO A 415 10.25 -19.10 9.70
CA PRO A 415 10.07 -19.20 8.25
C PRO A 415 10.26 -17.84 7.55
N TRP A 416 11.03 -17.84 6.47
CA TRP A 416 11.35 -16.61 5.73
C TRP A 416 10.22 -16.14 4.83
N HIS A 417 9.39 -17.07 4.34
CA HIS A 417 8.19 -16.79 3.56
C HIS A 417 6.99 -17.63 4.05
N PRO A 418 5.75 -17.18 3.75
CA PRO A 418 4.56 -17.96 4.02
C PRO A 418 4.45 -19.19 3.11
N ASP A 419 4.14 -20.35 3.71
CA ASP A 419 3.59 -21.49 2.97
C ASP A 419 2.05 -21.40 2.89
N ILE A 420 1.42 -20.95 3.98
CA ILE A 420 -0.03 -20.86 4.11
C ILE A 420 -0.51 -19.48 3.68
N VAL A 421 -1.38 -19.46 2.67
CA VAL A 421 -1.84 -18.26 1.96
C VAL A 421 -3.36 -18.20 1.95
N ASP A 422 -3.92 -17.00 2.12
CA ASP A 422 -5.36 -16.74 2.00
C ASP A 422 -5.76 -16.59 0.52
N VAL A 423 -6.79 -17.30 0.09
CA VAL A 423 -7.53 -17.03 -1.15
C VAL A 423 -8.97 -16.71 -0.80
N GLN A 424 -9.52 -15.64 -1.37
CA GLN A 424 -10.84 -15.14 -0.96
C GLN A 424 -11.57 -14.40 -2.08
N ILE A 425 -12.88 -14.63 -2.19
CA ILE A 425 -13.80 -13.87 -3.04
C ILE A 425 -14.92 -13.31 -2.18
N ALA A 426 -15.26 -12.04 -2.38
CA ALA A 426 -16.53 -11.47 -1.94
C ALA A 426 -17.40 -11.13 -3.15
N ALA A 427 -18.65 -11.56 -3.14
CA ALA A 427 -19.64 -11.28 -4.16
C ALA A 427 -20.75 -10.38 -3.59
N ILE A 428 -20.97 -9.24 -4.24
CA ILE A 428 -21.96 -8.22 -3.89
C ILE A 428 -22.87 -8.03 -5.09
N GLY A 429 -23.99 -8.75 -5.13
CA GLY A 429 -24.84 -8.79 -6.32
C GLY A 429 -24.05 -9.27 -7.53
N SER A 430 -23.97 -8.44 -8.58
CA SER A 430 -23.20 -8.73 -9.80
C SER A 430 -21.72 -8.33 -9.74
N LEU A 431 -21.17 -7.93 -8.59
CA LEU A 431 -19.73 -7.61 -8.42
C LEU A 431 -19.01 -8.73 -7.67
N ALA A 432 -17.87 -9.21 -8.19
CA ALA A 432 -16.96 -10.12 -7.50
C ALA A 432 -15.60 -9.46 -7.26
N ILE A 433 -15.20 -9.34 -6.00
CA ILE A 433 -13.91 -8.81 -5.55
C ILE A 433 -12.99 -9.99 -5.25
N LEU A 434 -11.90 -10.12 -6.02
CA LEU A 434 -10.89 -11.17 -5.85
C LEU A 434 -9.73 -10.65 -5.00
N ALA A 435 -9.60 -11.13 -3.77
CA ALA A 435 -8.62 -10.65 -2.81
C ALA A 435 -7.27 -11.37 -2.96
N VAL A 436 -6.42 -10.92 -3.90
CA VAL A 436 -5.19 -11.63 -4.25
C VAL A 436 -4.01 -11.31 -3.31
N PRO A 437 -3.25 -12.31 -2.84
CA PRO A 437 -2.25 -12.17 -1.78
C PRO A 437 -0.87 -11.68 -2.26
N GLY A 438 -0.86 -10.75 -3.21
CA GLY A 438 0.39 -10.26 -3.80
C GLY A 438 0.15 -9.37 -5.00
N GLU A 439 1.16 -9.28 -5.85
CA GLU A 439 1.24 -8.35 -6.97
C GLU A 439 1.14 -9.10 -8.30
N PHE A 440 -0.09 -9.24 -8.79
CA PHE A 440 -0.35 -9.82 -10.10
C PHE A 440 0.14 -8.86 -11.19
N THR A 441 0.85 -9.37 -12.20
CA THR A 441 1.12 -8.62 -13.44
C THR A 441 -0.17 -8.35 -14.22
N THR A 442 -0.06 -7.47 -15.21
CA THR A 442 -1.15 -7.10 -16.12
C THR A 442 -1.83 -8.34 -16.69
N MET A 443 -1.08 -9.24 -17.35
CA MET A 443 -1.68 -10.43 -17.98
C MET A 443 -2.13 -11.47 -16.95
N SER A 444 -1.45 -11.59 -15.82
CA SER A 444 -1.89 -12.45 -14.71
C SER A 444 -3.27 -12.06 -14.20
N GLY A 445 -3.49 -10.76 -13.97
CA GLY A 445 -4.79 -10.25 -13.52
C GLY A 445 -5.89 -10.44 -14.57
N ARG A 446 -5.58 -10.22 -15.86
CA ARG A 446 -6.51 -10.49 -16.97
C ARG A 446 -6.97 -11.94 -17.00
N ARG A 447 -6.03 -12.89 -17.03
CA ARG A 447 -6.33 -14.32 -17.05
C ARG A 447 -7.18 -14.75 -15.87
N LEU A 448 -6.86 -14.25 -14.66
CA LEU A 448 -7.65 -14.56 -13.46
C LEU A 448 -9.08 -14.00 -13.54
N ARG A 449 -9.24 -12.73 -13.94
CA ARG A 449 -10.56 -12.09 -14.09
C ARG A 449 -11.44 -12.85 -15.07
N GLU A 450 -10.93 -13.15 -16.26
CA GLU A 450 -11.67 -13.88 -17.30
C GLU A 450 -12.02 -15.31 -16.87
N ALA A 451 -11.09 -16.01 -16.21
CA ALA A 451 -11.32 -17.38 -15.77
C ALA A 451 -12.38 -17.46 -14.67
N VAL A 452 -12.40 -16.51 -13.73
CA VAL A 452 -13.42 -16.44 -12.67
C VAL A 452 -14.77 -16.00 -13.23
N GLN A 453 -14.79 -15.02 -14.13
CA GLN A 453 -16.02 -14.60 -14.80
C GLN A 453 -16.66 -15.78 -15.55
N SER A 454 -15.86 -16.51 -16.33
CA SER A 454 -16.32 -17.70 -17.06
C SER A 454 -16.87 -18.80 -16.13
N GLU A 455 -16.29 -18.97 -14.94
CA GLU A 455 -16.78 -19.95 -13.96
C GLU A 455 -18.17 -19.55 -13.44
N PHE A 456 -18.38 -18.27 -13.10
CA PHE A 456 -19.70 -17.75 -12.71
C PHE A 456 -20.73 -17.89 -13.83
N ASP A 457 -20.35 -17.58 -15.08
CA ASP A 457 -21.21 -17.72 -16.26
C ASP A 457 -21.66 -19.18 -16.44
N SER A 458 -20.73 -20.13 -16.30
CA SER A 458 -21.01 -21.57 -16.45
C SER A 458 -21.93 -22.15 -15.38
N HIS A 459 -22.10 -21.44 -14.26
CA HIS A 459 -22.89 -21.88 -13.11
C HIS A 459 -24.13 -21.01 -12.84
N GLY A 460 -24.64 -20.31 -13.86
CA GLY A 460 -25.95 -19.65 -13.81
C GLY A 460 -25.95 -18.25 -13.19
N THR A 461 -24.78 -17.66 -13.02
CA THR A 461 -24.58 -16.26 -12.57
C THR A 461 -23.85 -15.45 -13.64
N PRO A 462 -24.45 -15.27 -14.84
CA PRO A 462 -23.75 -14.64 -15.95
C PRO A 462 -23.51 -13.14 -15.73
N GLY A 463 -22.42 -12.62 -16.30
CA GLY A 463 -22.18 -11.18 -16.38
C GLY A 463 -21.63 -10.56 -15.09
N MET A 464 -20.95 -11.35 -14.26
CA MET A 464 -20.28 -10.83 -13.07
C MET A 464 -19.21 -9.79 -13.45
N ASN A 465 -19.27 -8.63 -12.82
CA ASN A 465 -18.22 -7.62 -12.79
C ASN A 465 -17.08 -8.12 -11.89
N VAL A 466 -15.99 -8.65 -12.47
CA VAL A 466 -14.86 -9.17 -11.68
C VAL A 466 -13.76 -8.12 -11.55
N VAL A 467 -13.37 -7.81 -10.31
CA VAL A 467 -12.26 -6.89 -9.98
C VAL A 467 -11.18 -7.61 -9.18
N ILE A 468 -9.92 -7.23 -9.41
CA ILE A 468 -8.78 -7.67 -8.59
C ILE A 468 -8.57 -6.65 -7.49
N ALA A 469 -8.50 -7.10 -6.23
CA ALA A 469 -7.97 -6.34 -5.12
C ALA A 469 -6.58 -6.91 -4.78
N GLY A 470 -5.55 -6.13 -5.04
CA GLY A 470 -4.16 -6.53 -4.81
C GLY A 470 -3.77 -6.53 -3.33
N LEU A 471 -2.64 -7.17 -3.03
CA LEU A 471 -1.96 -7.07 -1.74
C LEU A 471 -2.85 -7.40 -0.54
N CYS A 472 -3.73 -8.38 -0.72
CA CYS A 472 -4.73 -8.72 0.25
C CYS A 472 -4.22 -9.74 1.26
N ASN A 473 -4.61 -9.58 2.52
CA ASN A 473 -4.56 -10.59 3.59
C ASN A 473 -3.15 -11.05 4.04
N VAL A 474 -2.31 -11.49 3.12
CA VAL A 474 -0.92 -11.89 3.32
C VAL A 474 -0.15 -11.54 2.05
N TYR A 475 1.11 -11.11 2.21
CA TYR A 475 1.94 -10.75 1.06
C TYR A 475 2.84 -11.91 0.63
N THR A 476 2.75 -12.29 -0.64
CA THR A 476 3.54 -13.37 -1.26
C THR A 476 4.31 -12.88 -2.50
N HIS A 477 4.76 -11.62 -2.51
CA HIS A 477 5.47 -11.02 -3.65
C HIS A 477 4.61 -11.01 -4.93
N TYR A 478 5.22 -11.36 -6.06
CA TYR A 478 4.68 -11.14 -7.40
C TYR A 478 4.06 -12.42 -7.96
N ILE A 479 3.15 -12.25 -8.92
CA ILE A 479 2.56 -13.34 -9.67
C ILE A 479 2.63 -12.97 -11.15
N THR A 480 3.49 -13.66 -11.90
CA THR A 480 3.59 -13.55 -13.35
C THR A 480 2.86 -14.69 -14.05
N THR A 481 2.58 -14.52 -15.35
CA THR A 481 2.18 -15.65 -16.19
C THR A 481 3.31 -16.67 -16.30
N TYR A 482 3.00 -17.87 -16.79
CA TYR A 482 4.04 -18.89 -17.05
C TYR A 482 5.07 -18.35 -18.05
N GLU A 483 4.61 -17.63 -19.07
CA GLU A 483 5.40 -17.07 -20.15
C GLU A 483 6.30 -15.92 -19.67
N GLU A 484 5.72 -14.99 -18.91
CA GLU A 484 6.48 -13.91 -18.24
C GLU A 484 7.52 -14.48 -17.26
N TYR A 485 7.17 -15.58 -16.55
CA TYR A 485 8.08 -16.25 -15.63
C TYR A 485 9.36 -16.73 -16.34
N GLN A 486 9.26 -17.18 -17.59
CA GLN A 486 10.43 -17.68 -18.32
C GLN A 486 11.49 -16.61 -18.55
N VAL A 487 11.09 -15.34 -18.61
CA VAL A 487 12.00 -14.21 -18.88
C VAL A 487 12.85 -13.85 -17.65
N GLN A 488 12.38 -14.16 -16.43
CA GLN A 488 13.11 -13.90 -15.17
C GLN A 488 13.52 -12.42 -14.96
N ARG A 489 12.66 -11.48 -15.35
CA ARG A 489 12.71 -10.10 -14.82
C ARG A 489 12.32 -10.07 -13.33
N TYR A 490 12.34 -8.90 -12.70
CA TYR A 490 12.13 -8.75 -11.25
C TYR A 490 10.86 -9.45 -10.75
N GLU A 491 9.73 -9.26 -11.42
CA GLU A 491 8.43 -9.84 -11.04
C GLU A 491 8.45 -11.38 -11.13
N ALA A 492 9.08 -11.91 -12.18
CA ALA A 492 9.23 -13.35 -12.41
C ALA A 492 10.17 -14.01 -11.40
N ALA A 493 11.30 -13.36 -11.10
CA ALA A 493 12.22 -13.79 -10.04
C ALA A 493 11.56 -13.76 -8.66
N SER A 494 10.57 -12.87 -8.49
CA SER A 494 9.79 -12.67 -7.27
C SER A 494 8.46 -13.45 -7.26
N THR A 495 8.21 -14.30 -8.25
CA THR A 495 7.08 -15.24 -8.25
C THR A 495 7.44 -16.49 -7.45
N ILE A 496 7.17 -16.44 -6.14
CA ILE A 496 7.87 -17.29 -5.16
C ILE A 496 7.49 -18.76 -5.21
N TYR A 497 6.29 -19.14 -5.66
CA TYR A 497 5.85 -20.54 -5.71
C TYR A 497 6.10 -21.24 -7.06
N GLY A 498 6.98 -20.66 -7.89
CA GLY A 498 7.43 -21.25 -9.14
C GLY A 498 6.59 -20.87 -10.38
N PRO A 499 6.87 -21.47 -11.54
CA PRO A 499 6.29 -21.07 -12.84
C PRO A 499 4.77 -21.26 -12.92
N HIS A 500 4.20 -22.13 -12.08
CA HIS A 500 2.77 -22.45 -12.09
C HIS A 500 1.97 -21.72 -10.99
N THR A 501 2.57 -20.70 -10.36
CA THR A 501 1.91 -19.90 -9.32
C THR A 501 0.59 -19.30 -9.81
N LEU A 502 0.57 -18.68 -11.00
CA LEU A 502 -0.67 -18.12 -11.56
C LEU A 502 -1.72 -19.20 -11.85
N SER A 503 -1.32 -20.32 -12.47
CA SER A 503 -2.24 -21.41 -12.78
C SER A 503 -2.88 -22.00 -11.51
N ALA A 504 -2.11 -22.12 -10.43
CA ALA A 504 -2.63 -22.51 -9.12
C ALA A 504 -3.68 -21.51 -8.62
N TYR A 505 -3.39 -20.20 -8.65
CA TYR A 505 -4.38 -19.21 -8.26
C TYR A 505 -5.64 -19.24 -9.13
N ILE A 506 -5.51 -19.36 -10.46
CA ILE A 506 -6.68 -19.50 -11.34
C ILE A 506 -7.54 -20.70 -10.93
N GLN A 507 -6.94 -21.87 -10.69
CA GLN A 507 -7.65 -23.06 -10.25
C GLN A 507 -8.37 -22.84 -8.90
N LEU A 508 -7.69 -22.27 -7.92
CA LEU A 508 -8.23 -22.01 -6.58
C LEU A 508 -9.40 -21.03 -6.63
N TYR A 509 -9.24 -19.90 -7.32
CA TYR A 509 -10.29 -18.88 -7.42
C TYR A 509 -11.49 -19.33 -8.25
N ARG A 510 -11.31 -20.17 -9.27
CA ARG A 510 -12.43 -20.86 -9.93
C ARG A 510 -13.18 -21.76 -8.96
N GLY A 511 -12.47 -22.51 -8.11
CA GLY A 511 -13.08 -23.31 -7.05
C GLY A 511 -13.95 -22.47 -6.09
N LEU A 512 -13.46 -21.30 -5.66
CA LEU A 512 -14.22 -20.37 -4.84
C LEU A 512 -15.44 -19.80 -5.57
N ALA A 513 -15.28 -19.37 -6.82
CA ALA A 513 -16.34 -18.80 -7.65
C ALA A 513 -17.47 -19.81 -7.88
N LYS A 514 -17.11 -21.05 -8.21
CA LYS A 514 -18.04 -22.17 -8.32
C LYS A 514 -18.81 -22.42 -7.02
N ALA A 515 -18.12 -22.43 -5.88
CA ALA A 515 -18.78 -22.62 -4.59
C ALA A 515 -19.75 -21.49 -4.25
N ILE A 516 -19.43 -20.24 -4.62
CA ILE A 516 -20.35 -19.10 -4.48
C ILE A 516 -21.57 -19.28 -5.40
N ALA A 517 -21.35 -19.56 -6.69
CA ALA A 517 -22.42 -19.70 -7.68
C ALA A 517 -23.40 -20.83 -7.33
N LEU A 518 -22.88 -21.94 -6.79
CA LEU A 518 -23.68 -23.09 -6.36
C LEU A 518 -24.22 -22.98 -4.93
N ASN A 519 -24.00 -21.84 -4.24
CA ASN A 519 -24.34 -21.64 -2.83
C ASN A 519 -23.85 -22.78 -1.92
N ALA A 520 -22.62 -23.24 -2.16
CA ALA A 520 -21.97 -24.38 -1.54
C ALA A 520 -20.68 -23.99 -0.81
N THR A 521 -20.55 -22.72 -0.40
CA THR A 521 -19.33 -22.20 0.24
C THR A 521 -19.00 -22.90 1.57
N GLN A 522 -20.02 -23.35 2.31
CA GLN A 522 -19.83 -24.17 3.52
C GLN A 522 -19.16 -25.53 3.27
N ASN A 523 -19.14 -26.01 2.02
CA ASN A 523 -18.52 -27.28 1.65
C ASN A 523 -17.04 -27.11 1.30
N LEU A 524 -16.54 -25.88 1.20
CA LEU A 524 -15.12 -25.64 0.94
C LEU A 524 -14.30 -26.10 2.14
N PRO A 525 -13.22 -26.86 1.93
CA PRO A 525 -12.32 -27.19 3.03
C PRO A 525 -11.67 -25.91 3.55
N ARG A 526 -11.66 -25.74 4.87
CA ARG A 526 -11.05 -24.56 5.54
C ARG A 526 -9.56 -24.40 5.21
N GLY A 527 -8.87 -25.53 5.02
CA GLY A 527 -7.44 -25.58 4.81
C GLY A 527 -6.61 -25.44 6.10
N PRO A 528 -5.28 -25.49 6.00
CA PRO A 528 -4.38 -25.38 7.16
C PRO A 528 -4.39 -23.96 7.74
N GLU A 529 -4.50 -23.82 9.05
CA GLU A 529 -4.43 -22.51 9.70
C GLU A 529 -3.00 -21.92 9.64
N PRO A 530 -2.83 -20.63 9.30
CA PRO A 530 -1.51 -20.01 9.25
C PRO A 530 -0.92 -19.84 10.65
N PRO A 531 0.41 -19.91 10.80
CA PRO A 531 1.06 -19.74 12.10
C PRO A 531 1.02 -18.27 12.55
N LEU A 532 0.98 -18.04 13.87
CA LEU A 532 1.23 -16.75 14.50
C LEU A 532 2.49 -16.83 15.36
N PHE A 533 3.59 -16.23 14.91
CA PHE A 533 4.87 -16.36 15.61
C PHE A 533 4.87 -15.53 16.91
N ASN A 534 5.35 -16.14 18.00
CA ASN A 534 5.56 -15.45 19.26
C ASN A 534 6.86 -14.65 19.22
N VAL A 535 6.75 -13.39 18.81
CA VAL A 535 7.88 -12.47 18.66
C VAL A 535 7.83 -11.47 19.81
N THR A 536 8.69 -11.68 20.82
CA THR A 536 8.65 -10.88 22.05
C THR A 536 9.40 -9.56 21.90
N ASN A 537 10.65 -9.53 21.42
CA ASN A 537 11.44 -8.31 21.18
C ASN A 537 12.53 -8.54 20.12
N LEU A 538 12.18 -8.48 18.84
CA LEU A 538 13.14 -8.54 17.74
C LEU A 538 13.04 -7.25 16.94
N THR A 539 13.53 -6.14 17.53
CA THR A 539 13.70 -4.86 16.83
C THR A 539 15.14 -4.38 16.98
N LEU A 540 15.74 -3.93 15.88
CA LEU A 540 17.07 -3.32 15.85
C LEU A 540 17.00 -1.79 15.88
N LEU A 541 15.81 -1.22 16.12
CA LEU A 541 15.67 0.22 16.29
C LEU A 541 16.30 0.68 17.61
N PRO A 542 17.00 1.83 17.63
CA PRO A 542 17.49 2.41 18.87
C PRO A 542 16.34 2.68 19.86
N SER A 543 16.58 2.34 21.13
CA SER A 543 15.68 2.74 22.21
C SER A 543 15.66 4.26 22.37
N LEU A 544 14.50 4.83 22.70
CA LEU A 544 14.36 6.27 22.95
C LEU A 544 14.69 6.56 24.41
N GLY A 545 15.82 7.23 24.63
CA GLY A 545 16.24 7.74 25.93
C GLY A 545 15.56 9.07 26.28
N ALA A 546 16.05 9.73 27.34
CA ALA A 546 15.66 11.10 27.63
C ALA A 546 16.21 12.05 26.56
N GLU A 547 15.40 13.03 26.18
CA GLU A 547 15.73 14.05 25.18
C GLU A 547 15.98 15.39 25.84
N ASN A 548 16.76 16.23 25.16
CA ASN A 548 17.19 17.52 25.68
C ASN A 548 16.85 18.63 24.69
N ALA A 549 16.41 19.78 25.20
CA ALA A 549 16.42 21.03 24.44
C ALA A 549 17.83 21.67 24.47
N PRO A 550 18.15 22.58 23.53
CA PRO A 550 19.34 23.43 23.62
C PRO A 550 19.37 24.25 24.92
N ALA A 551 20.56 24.70 25.32
CA ALA A 551 20.70 25.55 26.51
C ALA A 551 19.86 26.83 26.35
N ASN A 552 19.12 27.21 27.40
CA ASN A 552 18.21 28.37 27.43
C ASN A 552 17.05 28.31 26.41
N LYS A 553 16.70 27.11 25.93
CA LYS A 553 15.54 26.87 25.08
C LYS A 553 14.69 25.74 25.67
N ASN A 554 13.41 25.73 25.31
CA ASN A 554 12.47 24.66 25.60
C ASN A 554 12.04 23.95 24.31
N PHE A 555 11.49 22.75 24.44
CA PHE A 555 10.81 22.08 23.33
C PHE A 555 9.66 22.95 22.82
N GLY A 556 9.58 23.14 21.50
CA GLY A 556 8.59 24.02 20.86
C GLY A 556 9.05 25.46 20.64
N ASP A 557 10.21 25.87 21.18
CA ASP A 557 10.78 27.19 20.88
C ASP A 557 11.20 27.29 19.41
N VAL A 558 10.96 28.46 18.80
CA VAL A 558 11.41 28.77 17.43
C VAL A 558 12.94 28.95 17.40
N LEU A 559 13.57 28.32 16.40
CA LEU A 559 14.98 28.41 16.04
C LEU A 559 15.18 29.27 14.79
N GLU A 560 14.35 29.06 13.77
CA GLU A 560 14.32 29.86 12.53
C GLU A 560 12.87 30.30 12.30
N GLU A 561 12.67 31.61 12.20
CA GLU A 561 11.35 32.24 12.18
C GLU A 561 10.86 32.49 10.75
N VAL A 562 9.54 32.56 10.58
CA VAL A 562 8.89 32.93 9.32
C VAL A 562 9.17 34.38 8.91
N ARG A 563 9.08 34.69 7.62
CA ARG A 563 9.04 36.08 7.12
C ARG A 563 7.69 36.71 7.48
N GLN A 564 7.64 38.04 7.51
CA GLN A 564 6.40 38.75 7.82
C GLN A 564 5.34 38.66 6.72
N LYS A 565 5.75 38.44 5.46
CA LYS A 565 4.86 38.45 4.30
C LYS A 565 5.29 37.41 3.26
N TYR A 566 4.31 36.77 2.65
CA TYR A 566 4.46 35.81 1.56
C TYR A 566 3.41 36.05 0.47
N GLN A 567 3.65 35.49 -0.71
CA GLN A 567 2.71 35.40 -1.83
C GLN A 567 2.33 33.94 -2.10
N GLU A 568 1.28 33.72 -2.88
CA GLU A 568 0.96 32.37 -3.38
C GLU A 568 2.14 31.75 -4.13
N ARG A 569 2.26 30.42 -4.10
CA ARG A 569 3.35 29.61 -4.67
C ARG A 569 4.71 29.76 -3.98
N GLU A 570 4.85 30.63 -2.99
CA GLU A 570 6.01 30.63 -2.10
C GLU A 570 5.89 29.54 -1.02
N VAL A 571 7.01 29.26 -0.35
CA VAL A 571 7.08 28.31 0.77
C VAL A 571 7.34 29.06 2.07
N VAL A 572 6.44 28.88 3.04
CA VAL A 572 6.65 29.32 4.43
C VAL A 572 7.42 28.23 5.15
N GLY A 573 8.55 28.57 5.78
CA GLY A 573 9.36 27.65 6.58
C GLY A 573 9.56 28.18 7.99
N VAL A 574 9.43 27.30 8.98
CA VAL A 574 9.77 27.57 10.39
C VAL A 574 10.50 26.36 10.97
N THR A 575 11.52 26.59 11.78
CA THR A 575 12.24 25.52 12.48
C THR A 575 12.06 25.67 13.98
N PHE A 576 11.68 24.59 14.67
CA PHE A 576 11.48 24.52 16.10
C PHE A 576 12.50 23.60 16.78
N VAL A 577 12.72 23.81 18.08
CA VAL A 577 13.31 22.80 18.96
C VAL A 577 12.36 21.60 19.02
N GLY A 578 12.81 20.48 18.48
CA GLY A 578 12.03 19.26 18.30
C GLY A 578 12.34 18.17 19.32
N ALA A 579 11.51 17.13 19.29
CA ALA A 579 11.74 15.85 19.94
C ALA A 579 11.41 14.74 18.94
N ASN A 580 11.80 13.51 19.24
CA ASN A 580 11.62 12.37 18.35
C ASN A 580 10.12 12.05 18.14
N PRO A 581 9.60 12.11 16.91
CA PRO A 581 8.20 11.86 16.59
C PRO A 581 7.68 10.49 17.01
N ARG A 582 8.56 9.51 17.21
CA ARG A 582 8.20 8.18 17.73
C ARG A 582 7.54 8.24 19.11
N ASN A 583 7.81 9.27 19.92
CA ASN A 583 7.14 9.43 21.22
C ASN A 583 5.65 9.70 21.06
N SER A 584 5.22 10.46 20.04
CA SER A 584 3.80 10.72 19.80
C SER A 584 3.06 9.45 19.36
N ALA A 585 3.67 8.64 18.49
CA ALA A 585 3.08 7.39 18.00
C ALA A 585 2.81 6.35 19.10
N GLU A 586 3.58 6.37 20.21
CA GLU A 586 3.38 5.46 21.33
C GLU A 586 2.26 5.92 22.30
N ASN A 587 1.87 7.19 22.29
CA ASN A 587 1.10 7.79 23.38
C ASN A 587 -0.20 8.49 22.95
N ALA A 588 -0.41 8.70 21.65
CA ALA A 588 -1.62 9.32 21.13
C ALA A 588 -2.19 8.53 19.95
N THR A 589 -3.48 8.20 20.02
CA THR A 589 -4.22 7.51 18.96
C THR A 589 -4.63 8.45 17.82
N GLU A 590 -4.77 9.74 18.11
CA GLU A 590 -5.04 10.83 17.16
C GLU A 590 -4.19 12.03 17.56
N HIS A 591 -3.24 12.42 16.71
CA HIS A 591 -2.28 13.50 16.99
C HIS A 591 -1.97 14.21 15.68
N ASN A 592 -1.92 15.54 15.67
CA ASN A 592 -1.36 16.31 14.55
C ASN A 592 0.02 16.81 14.94
N PHE A 593 1.03 16.64 14.09
CA PHE A 593 2.35 17.24 14.30
C PHE A 593 2.37 18.74 13.99
N LEU A 594 1.52 19.19 13.06
CA LEU A 594 1.44 20.60 12.69
C LEU A 594 0.02 21.03 12.36
N THR A 595 -0.21 22.34 12.44
CA THR A 595 -1.36 23.01 11.83
C THR A 595 -0.94 24.34 11.22
N VAL A 596 -1.54 24.68 10.08
CA VAL A 596 -1.57 26.05 9.57
C VAL A 596 -2.87 26.67 10.05
N GLU A 597 -2.77 27.75 10.83
CA GLU A 597 -3.95 28.42 11.38
C GLU A 597 -4.10 29.80 10.74
N ARG A 598 -5.35 30.18 10.45
CA ARG A 598 -5.73 31.51 9.97
C ARG A 598 -6.41 32.28 11.09
N TYR A 599 -6.08 33.56 11.21
CA TYR A 599 -6.74 34.45 12.14
C TYR A 599 -8.04 35.00 11.55
N SER A 600 -9.13 34.90 12.32
CA SER A 600 -10.43 35.48 11.99
C SER A 600 -10.66 36.75 12.82
N ASN A 601 -10.73 37.90 12.13
CA ASN A 601 -11.05 39.17 12.79
C ASN A 601 -12.48 39.18 13.35
N ILE A 602 -13.40 38.40 12.77
CA ILE A 602 -14.81 38.34 13.19
C ILE A 602 -14.93 37.66 14.55
N SER A 603 -14.27 36.52 14.73
CA SER A 603 -14.31 35.74 15.97
C SER A 603 -13.17 36.04 16.93
N SER A 604 -12.22 36.90 16.54
CA SER A 604 -10.98 37.19 17.27
C SER A 604 -10.20 35.92 17.66
N SER A 605 -10.24 34.90 16.80
CA SER A 605 -9.71 33.57 17.09
C SER A 605 -8.91 33.00 15.94
N TRP A 606 -8.01 32.07 16.26
CA TRP A 606 -7.29 31.26 15.27
C TRP A 606 -8.10 30.01 14.94
N ARG A 607 -8.13 29.66 13.65
CA ARG A 607 -8.74 28.42 13.16
C ARG A 607 -7.75 27.67 12.29
N ALA A 608 -7.57 26.37 12.55
CA ALA A 608 -6.82 25.50 11.67
C ALA A 608 -7.49 25.41 10.30
N VAL A 609 -6.71 25.67 9.24
CA VAL A 609 -7.13 25.55 7.85
C VAL A 609 -6.39 24.41 7.14
N LEU A 610 -5.23 24.00 7.66
CA LEU A 610 -4.46 22.85 7.23
C LEU A 610 -3.88 22.13 8.45
N ASN A 611 -3.63 20.84 8.31
CA ASN A 611 -3.02 19.94 9.30
C ASN A 611 -1.91 19.11 8.65
N ASP A 612 -1.31 18.18 9.39
CA ASP A 612 -0.21 17.33 8.89
C ASP A 612 -0.62 16.27 7.84
N ALA A 613 -1.92 16.15 7.56
CA ALA A 613 -2.47 15.37 6.46
C ALA A 613 -2.69 16.19 5.18
N SER A 614 -2.52 17.52 5.26
CA SER A 614 -2.64 18.41 4.11
C SER A 614 -1.40 18.30 3.23
N TRP A 615 -1.59 17.96 1.95
CA TRP A 615 -0.50 17.72 0.99
C TRP A 615 0.44 18.93 0.81
N ASP A 616 -0.07 20.13 1.05
CA ASP A 616 0.66 21.39 0.96
C ASP A 616 1.56 21.66 2.18
N THR A 617 1.50 20.81 3.19
CA THR A 617 2.34 20.92 4.39
C THR A 617 3.37 19.80 4.45
N ARG A 618 4.53 20.08 5.03
CA ARG A 618 5.58 19.08 5.24
C ARG A 618 6.15 19.21 6.63
N PHE A 619 6.31 18.08 7.29
CA PHE A 619 6.91 17.95 8.60
C PHE A 619 8.25 17.22 8.45
N TYR A 620 9.36 17.90 8.70
CA TYR A 620 10.69 17.31 8.69
C TYR A 620 11.23 17.22 10.11
N TRP A 621 11.77 16.06 10.48
CA TRP A 621 12.48 15.84 11.73
C TRP A 621 13.93 15.50 11.45
N THR A 622 14.84 16.24 12.08
CA THR A 622 16.29 16.00 11.96
C THR A 622 16.89 15.75 13.34
N LYS A 623 17.59 14.62 13.45
CA LYS A 623 18.30 14.25 14.69
C LYS A 623 19.52 15.16 14.89
N GLY A 624 19.63 15.74 16.08
CA GLY A 624 20.82 16.47 16.53
C GLY A 624 21.74 15.61 17.40
N SER A 625 22.64 16.28 18.12
CA SER A 625 23.55 15.64 19.08
C SER A 625 22.99 15.68 20.50
N ARG A 626 23.51 14.82 21.40
CA ARG A 626 23.18 14.84 22.85
C ARG A 626 21.67 14.79 23.19
N GLY A 627 20.88 14.11 22.36
CA GLY A 627 19.43 13.98 22.55
C GLY A 627 18.62 15.20 22.12
N GLN A 628 19.21 16.14 21.38
CA GLN A 628 18.52 17.25 20.73
C GLN A 628 18.02 16.83 19.34
N SER A 629 16.98 17.51 18.85
CA SER A 629 16.52 17.40 17.47
C SER A 629 15.82 18.68 17.04
N ASN A 630 15.72 18.87 15.74
CA ASN A 630 15.01 20.01 15.14
C ASN A 630 13.80 19.48 14.37
N VAL A 631 12.74 20.28 14.34
CA VAL A 631 11.60 20.06 13.47
C VAL A 631 11.44 21.26 12.55
N SER A 632 11.48 21.05 11.25
CA SER A 632 11.17 22.07 10.25
C SER A 632 9.80 21.79 9.65
N ILE A 633 8.94 22.80 9.68
CA ILE A 633 7.62 22.75 9.07
C ILE A 633 7.63 23.66 7.85
N GLU A 634 7.18 23.11 6.72
CA GLU A 634 6.97 23.86 5.50
C GLU A 634 5.48 23.92 5.16
N TRP A 635 5.02 25.08 4.70
CA TRP A 635 3.74 25.25 4.01
C TRP A 635 3.99 25.80 2.62
N HIS A 636 3.73 24.97 1.60
CA HIS A 636 3.81 25.29 0.18
C HIS A 636 2.50 25.97 -0.22
N ILE A 637 2.46 27.30 -0.29
CA ILE A 637 1.21 28.06 -0.41
C ILE A 637 0.54 27.79 -1.76
N PRO A 638 -0.64 27.15 -1.81
CA PRO A 638 -1.32 26.90 -3.08
C PRO A 638 -1.74 28.19 -3.78
N ALA A 639 -1.85 28.13 -5.11
CA ALA A 639 -2.49 29.19 -5.87
C ALA A 639 -3.95 29.35 -5.44
N GLY A 640 -4.41 30.60 -5.28
CA GLY A 640 -5.75 30.90 -4.81
C GLY A 640 -5.94 30.83 -3.28
N THR A 641 -4.86 30.70 -2.50
CA THR A 641 -4.92 30.82 -1.03
C THR A 641 -5.47 32.20 -0.64
N GLU A 642 -6.47 32.22 0.25
CA GLU A 642 -7.07 33.48 0.68
C GLU A 642 -6.05 34.38 1.40
N PRO A 643 -5.94 35.67 1.03
CA PRO A 643 -5.15 36.62 1.77
C PRO A 643 -5.60 36.72 3.23
N GLY A 644 -4.65 36.94 4.13
CA GLY A 644 -4.94 36.98 5.56
C GLY A 644 -3.71 36.82 6.43
N VAL A 645 -3.96 36.73 7.73
CA VAL A 645 -2.92 36.51 8.74
C VAL A 645 -2.93 35.05 9.14
N TYR A 646 -1.77 34.42 9.11
CA TYR A 646 -1.56 33.01 9.36
C TYR A 646 -0.47 32.78 10.41
N ARG A 647 -0.44 31.59 11.00
CA ARG A 647 0.67 31.08 11.82
C ARG A 647 0.84 29.58 11.64
N LEU A 648 2.04 29.09 11.90
CA LEU A 648 2.35 27.66 11.94
C LEU A 648 2.48 27.22 13.38
N ARG A 649 1.85 26.09 13.73
CA ARG A 649 1.99 25.45 15.04
C ARG A 649 2.63 24.08 14.91
N TYR A 650 3.36 23.71 15.95
CA TYR A 650 4.03 22.42 16.09
C TYR A 650 3.55 21.76 17.38
N PHE A 651 3.22 20.47 17.33
CA PHE A 651 2.84 19.68 18.49
C PHE A 651 3.66 18.39 18.56
N GLY A 652 4.18 18.08 19.74
CA GLY A 652 5.05 16.92 19.92
C GLY A 652 5.08 16.39 21.34
N HIS A 653 5.82 15.31 21.52
CA HIS A 653 6.06 14.67 22.80
C HIS A 653 7.56 14.42 22.98
N TYR A 654 8.09 14.69 24.17
CA TYR A 654 9.47 14.36 24.54
C TYR A 654 9.52 13.42 25.73
N LYS A 655 10.59 12.63 25.82
CA LYS A 655 10.86 11.78 26.99
C LYS A 655 11.74 12.51 28.00
N LYS A 656 11.26 12.61 29.25
CA LYS A 656 11.99 13.19 30.38
C LYS A 656 12.28 12.12 31.42
N ARG A 657 13.49 12.12 31.97
CA ARG A 657 13.83 11.26 33.11
C ARG A 657 13.45 11.95 34.42
N VAL A 658 12.59 11.31 35.21
CA VAL A 658 12.22 11.74 36.56
C VAL A 658 12.53 10.58 37.51
N PHE A 659 13.54 10.76 38.36
CA PHE A 659 14.17 9.68 39.13
C PHE A 659 14.61 8.50 38.23
N LEU A 660 14.10 7.29 38.51
CA LEU A 660 14.39 6.07 37.76
C LEU A 660 13.43 5.82 36.59
N ARG A 661 12.40 6.66 36.38
CA ARG A 661 11.37 6.45 35.34
C ARG A 661 11.51 7.46 34.21
N LEU A 662 11.21 7.00 32.99
CA LEU A 662 10.99 7.87 31.83
C LEU A 662 9.50 8.19 31.75
N ILE A 663 9.17 9.47 31.64
CA ILE A 663 7.81 9.96 31.39
C ILE A 663 7.76 10.68 30.05
N THR A 664 6.63 10.56 29.36
CA THR A 664 6.36 11.30 28.12
C THR A 664 5.62 12.58 28.48
N VAL A 665 6.06 13.73 27.93
CA VAL A 665 5.45 15.04 28.19
C VAL A 665 5.08 15.71 26.86
N PRO A 666 3.81 16.14 26.67
CA PRO A 666 3.41 16.89 25.49
C PRO A 666 3.96 18.32 25.54
N PHE A 667 4.16 18.91 24.37
CA PHE A 667 4.49 20.32 24.22
C PHE A 667 3.97 20.86 22.89
N GLU A 668 3.93 22.19 22.80
CA GLU A 668 3.53 22.91 21.60
C GLU A 668 4.44 24.10 21.33
N GLY A 669 4.57 24.47 20.06
CA GLY A 669 5.28 25.64 19.58
C GLY A 669 4.41 26.43 18.59
N SER A 670 4.65 27.73 18.47
CA SER A 670 3.98 28.61 17.51
C SER A 670 5.00 29.52 16.87
N SER A 671 4.94 29.66 15.54
CA SER A 671 5.64 30.73 14.84
C SER A 671 5.04 32.09 15.22
N SER A 672 5.75 33.16 14.87
CA SER A 672 5.16 34.49 14.75
C SER A 672 4.04 34.49 13.68
N ALA A 673 3.11 35.44 13.80
CA ALA A 673 2.08 35.64 12.78
C ALA A 673 2.68 36.28 11.52
N PHE A 674 2.22 35.86 10.35
CA PHE A 674 2.66 36.36 9.05
C PHE A 674 1.48 36.58 8.10
N GLN A 675 1.67 37.36 7.05
CA GLN A 675 0.62 37.73 6.11
C GLN A 675 0.80 37.01 4.75
N ILE A 676 -0.28 36.42 4.24
CA ILE A 676 -0.39 36.09 2.81
C ILE A 676 -1.00 37.29 2.09
N ALA A 677 -0.25 37.83 1.14
CA ALA A 677 -0.65 38.99 0.36
C ALA A 677 -1.66 38.64 -0.74
N ALA A 678 -2.45 39.61 -1.17
CA ALA A 678 -3.12 39.52 -2.46
C ALA A 678 -2.05 39.49 -3.59
N PRO A 679 -2.33 38.78 -4.70
CA PRO A 679 -1.43 38.71 -5.84
C PRO A 679 -1.04 40.09 -6.41
#